data_AF-A0A0L1J9B9-F1
#
_entry.id   AF-A0A0L1J9B9-F1
#
_cell.length_a   1.000
_cell.length_b   1.000
_cell.length_c   1.000
_cell.angle_alpha   90.00
_cell.angle_beta   90.00
_cell.angle_gamma   90.00
#
_symmetry.space_group_name_H-M   'P 1'
#
loop_
_entity.id
_entity.type
_entity.pdbx_description
1 polymer ?
#
loop_
_entity_poly.entity_id
_entity_poly.type
_entity_poly.pdbx_seq_one_letter_code
_entity_poly.pdbx_strand_id
1 'polypeptide(L)'
;MGDNELDNSGTGPLKVPGFNNIPLELSLDSEDRFYDAVPMDWYSSPLTVRELTMLNLMETLTDRPGWYNLVFDKSTAAKWKEEAMVRPMISRKAWDWCLAELRDKAIRFKETGQILVLNSGSAVCKSDTIIPSSVGLKIQQFVSDLSDEYGEQKDWEPSSNKQIWNIIDPSLFPLIYGQTRVLVNGGYVPLEQTLETYGQGEAAPRHDQDRERLEGLPGSYRTARTLLFSHRFQWLPCEVEFCGPVGSTDVRITSYINDLHPSRQRSFYETLEKVMSRVIEPWNETLIKGVPMDFDLPSPRGRAPRRIQTFGVEWQNEYPKWAEDLPTELNDNLEAYHNTLARVKDYVALPEYGVKVEWQGLETKDIPQDWESTVSLKDVVDAKYSRLFRFEHSDPGLYSYDEWKAGKTAKSIVGPTEHDIQWNTDPKIWRSQFNMKDPMDRYKIQEAPGMSCTDHEYYTVKLQETFRDKGLQVIVKLEGIELTPENPVYPGEDWHTDGLRNEHIVGVAVYFFDMENVTGSRLLFRQEIDMDSDLYQFEGWDVPYLEELFGVKDDKPALQELGSVSIGQGRLIVFPNALHHRMEPFELISKSRAGHLRFLTLWLVDPYYRICSTRNVPPQRHDWWAQEAESLVTSAHSLPQELATMVINETHQWPIDLAEAQQNRLERGKDSSIAHDAMEYLIQNHTINLWKRT
;
A
#
# COMPACT_ATOMS: atom_id res chain seq x y z
N MET A 1 -0.54 -13.67 30.50
CA MET A 1 -0.20 -13.03 31.79
C MET A 1 1.31 -12.83 31.82
N GLY A 2 1.86 -11.62 31.89
CA GLY A 2 1.26 -10.37 32.35
C GLY A 2 1.55 -9.12 31.50
N ASP A 3 0.67 -8.14 31.67
CA ASP A 3 0.96 -6.71 31.88
C ASP A 3 1.90 -5.93 30.94
N ASN A 4 2.03 -6.32 29.67
CA ASN A 4 2.69 -5.50 28.65
C ASN A 4 1.70 -4.61 27.88
N GLU A 5 0.67 -4.09 28.55
CA GLU A 5 -0.14 -3.03 27.95
C GLU A 5 0.74 -1.78 27.77
N LEU A 6 0.93 -1.37 26.52
CA LEU A 6 1.70 -0.18 26.19
C LEU A 6 0.93 1.07 26.64
N ASP A 7 1.58 1.92 27.41
CA ASP A 7 0.98 3.10 28.01
C ASP A 7 1.96 4.29 27.98
N ASN A 8 1.49 5.40 27.43
CA ASN A 8 2.20 6.68 27.39
C ASN A 8 1.37 7.83 27.99
N SER A 9 0.31 7.52 28.76
CA SER A 9 -0.61 8.48 29.39
C SER A 9 0.07 9.42 30.39
N GLY A 10 1.19 9.01 30.97
CA GLY A 10 1.89 9.74 32.03
C GLY A 10 1.33 9.48 33.44
N THR A 11 0.35 8.57 33.60
CA THR A 11 -0.21 8.21 34.92
C THR A 11 0.73 7.34 35.76
N GLY A 12 1.72 6.71 35.12
CA GLY A 12 2.80 5.94 35.75
C GLY A 12 4.07 5.98 34.89
N PRO A 13 5.04 5.10 35.16
CA PRO A 13 6.25 4.97 34.35
C PRO A 13 5.90 4.73 32.87
N LEU A 14 6.65 5.34 31.96
CA LEU A 14 6.42 5.24 30.52
C LEU A 14 6.59 3.79 30.06
N LYS A 15 5.55 3.19 29.50
CA LYS A 15 5.56 1.81 28.99
C LYS A 15 5.42 1.81 27.47
N VAL A 16 6.49 2.18 26.78
CA VAL A 16 6.58 2.15 25.31
C VAL A 16 7.89 1.51 24.86
N PRO A 17 7.99 1.01 23.62
CA PRO A 17 9.22 0.39 23.11
C PRO A 17 10.45 1.28 23.26
N GLY A 18 11.56 0.67 23.68
CA GLY A 18 12.80 1.38 23.94
C GLY A 18 12.89 2.04 25.32
N PHE A 19 11.86 1.90 26.17
CA PHE A 19 11.81 2.49 27.52
C PHE A 19 11.42 1.44 28.58
N ASN A 20 11.89 1.63 29.81
CA ASN A 20 11.49 0.86 31.01
C ASN A 20 11.44 -0.68 30.80
N ASN A 21 12.48 -1.24 30.16
CA ASN A 21 12.65 -2.67 29.82
C ASN A 21 11.72 -3.23 28.74
N ILE A 22 11.04 -2.38 27.98
CA ILE A 22 10.31 -2.79 26.78
C ILE A 22 11.26 -2.76 25.58
N PRO A 23 11.45 -3.87 24.86
CA PRO A 23 12.33 -3.93 23.69
C PRO A 23 11.95 -2.90 22.63
N LEU A 24 12.95 -2.31 21.96
CA LEU A 24 12.73 -1.38 20.84
C LEU A 24 11.99 -2.06 19.68
N GLU A 25 12.36 -3.29 19.37
CA GLU A 25 11.81 -4.12 18.30
C GLU A 25 10.57 -4.93 18.74
N LEU A 26 9.82 -4.46 19.74
CA LEU A 26 8.59 -5.12 20.16
C LEU A 26 7.62 -5.23 18.96
N SER A 27 7.03 -6.41 18.78
CA SER A 27 5.94 -6.63 17.83
C SER A 27 4.74 -7.17 18.61
N LEU A 28 3.55 -6.65 18.29
CA LEU A 28 2.30 -7.23 18.77
C LEU A 28 1.90 -8.42 17.90
N ASP A 29 1.04 -9.26 18.44
CA ASP A 29 0.37 -10.32 17.69
C ASP A 29 -0.50 -9.72 16.57
N SER A 30 -0.74 -10.49 15.51
CA SER A 30 -1.42 -9.97 14.32
C SER A 30 -2.84 -9.48 14.61
N GLU A 31 -3.59 -10.10 15.52
CA GLU A 31 -4.94 -9.68 15.90
C GLU A 31 -5.00 -8.35 16.68
N ASP A 32 -3.88 -7.95 17.28
CA ASP A 32 -3.73 -6.75 18.10
C ASP A 32 -2.97 -5.63 17.35
N ARG A 33 -3.08 -5.60 16.01
CA ARG A 33 -2.49 -4.54 15.18
C ARG A 33 -3.23 -4.35 13.87
N PHE A 34 -2.99 -3.21 13.22
CA PHE A 34 -3.23 -3.07 11.79
C PHE A 34 -1.98 -3.51 11.02
N TYR A 35 -2.17 -3.99 9.78
CA TYR A 35 -1.04 -4.29 8.91
C TYR A 35 -0.39 -3.00 8.40
N ASP A 36 0.94 -3.02 8.36
CA ASP A 36 1.82 -1.95 7.89
C ASP A 36 2.69 -2.46 6.72
N ALA A 37 3.67 -1.65 6.33
CA ALA A 37 4.57 -1.84 5.19
C ALA A 37 5.54 -3.03 5.28
N VAL A 38 5.43 -3.89 6.28
CA VAL A 38 6.51 -4.82 6.58
C VAL A 38 6.48 -5.99 5.61
N PRO A 39 7.60 -6.31 4.94
CA PRO A 39 7.63 -7.39 3.99
C PRO A 39 7.19 -8.70 4.61
N MET A 40 6.30 -9.39 3.90
CA MET A 40 5.72 -10.67 4.29
C MET A 40 4.83 -10.64 5.54
N ASP A 41 4.59 -9.48 6.17
CA ASP A 41 3.61 -9.38 7.27
C ASP A 41 2.17 -9.32 6.72
N TRP A 42 1.96 -8.66 5.58
CA TRP A 42 0.72 -8.68 4.82
C TRP A 42 0.98 -8.76 3.32
N TYR A 43 0.18 -9.58 2.64
CA TYR A 43 0.19 -9.72 1.19
C TYR A 43 -1.23 -10.03 0.71
N SER A 44 -1.51 -9.71 -0.55
CA SER A 44 -2.81 -9.96 -1.18
C SER A 44 -2.69 -11.07 -2.20
N SER A 45 -3.77 -11.80 -2.48
CA SER A 45 -3.80 -12.61 -3.70
C SER A 45 -3.63 -11.70 -4.93
N PRO A 46 -2.88 -12.11 -5.97
CA PRO A 46 -2.70 -11.37 -7.21
C PRO A 46 -4.04 -11.11 -7.91
N LEU A 47 -4.14 -9.91 -8.49
CA LEU A 47 -5.22 -9.54 -9.37
C LEU A 47 -4.86 -9.90 -10.82
N THR A 48 -5.84 -10.33 -11.59
CA THR A 48 -5.61 -10.60 -13.01
C THR A 48 -5.42 -9.28 -13.79
N VAL A 49 -4.73 -9.27 -14.94
CA VAL A 49 -4.51 -8.06 -15.75
C VAL A 49 -5.83 -7.41 -16.18
N ARG A 50 -6.85 -8.23 -16.47
CA ARG A 50 -8.23 -7.78 -16.68
C ARG A 50 -8.77 -7.02 -15.48
N GLU A 51 -8.63 -7.55 -14.28
CA GLU A 51 -9.10 -6.88 -13.05
C GLU A 51 -8.33 -5.58 -12.78
N LEU A 52 -7.01 -5.57 -12.95
CA LEU A 52 -6.20 -4.34 -12.89
C LEU A 52 -6.70 -3.30 -13.91
N THR A 53 -7.00 -3.72 -15.14
CA THR A 53 -7.53 -2.82 -16.19
C THR A 53 -8.92 -2.27 -15.81
N MET A 54 -9.77 -3.09 -15.19
CA MET A 54 -11.07 -2.67 -14.65
C MET A 54 -10.90 -1.60 -13.56
N LEU A 55 -9.99 -1.81 -12.61
CA LEU A 55 -9.70 -0.86 -11.53
C LEU A 55 -9.20 0.49 -12.08
N ASN A 56 -8.25 0.45 -13.02
CA ASN A 56 -7.71 1.65 -13.66
C ASN A 56 -8.76 2.40 -14.51
N LEU A 57 -9.66 1.66 -15.18
CA LEU A 57 -10.79 2.28 -15.89
C LEU A 57 -11.72 3.02 -14.92
N MET A 58 -12.09 2.40 -13.81
CA MET A 58 -12.94 3.04 -12.79
C MET A 58 -12.26 4.26 -12.17
N GLU A 59 -10.96 4.17 -11.89
CA GLU A 59 -10.15 5.31 -11.42
C GLU A 59 -10.23 6.49 -12.41
N THR A 60 -9.99 6.23 -13.71
CA THR A 60 -10.03 7.29 -14.74
C THR A 60 -11.42 7.91 -14.88
N LEU A 61 -12.48 7.08 -14.82
CA LEU A 61 -13.86 7.58 -14.95
C LEU A 61 -14.29 8.42 -13.74
N THR A 62 -13.81 8.07 -12.55
CA THR A 62 -14.13 8.78 -11.30
C THR A 62 -13.38 10.11 -11.15
N ASP A 63 -12.40 10.39 -12.00
CA ASP A 63 -11.77 11.72 -12.11
C ASP A 63 -12.55 12.68 -13.01
N ARG A 64 -13.55 12.21 -13.75
CA ARG A 64 -14.35 13.08 -14.62
C ARG A 64 -15.27 13.97 -13.77
N PRO A 65 -15.34 15.28 -14.03
CA PRO A 65 -16.27 16.16 -13.32
C PRO A 65 -17.71 15.66 -13.40
N GLY A 66 -18.37 15.53 -12.25
CA GLY A 66 -19.77 15.10 -12.17
C GLY A 66 -20.03 13.62 -12.48
N TRP A 67 -18.99 12.77 -12.51
CA TRP A 67 -19.10 11.34 -12.85
C TRP A 67 -20.22 10.61 -12.09
N TYR A 68 -20.41 10.94 -10.81
CA TYR A 68 -21.38 10.32 -9.89
C TYR A 68 -22.85 10.58 -10.26
N ASN A 69 -23.12 11.56 -11.13
CA ASN A 69 -24.42 11.75 -11.76
C ASN A 69 -24.45 11.15 -13.16
N LEU A 70 -23.37 11.36 -13.92
CA LEU A 70 -23.25 10.95 -15.32
C LEU A 70 -23.27 9.42 -15.51
N VAL A 71 -22.82 8.64 -14.54
CA VAL A 71 -22.84 7.16 -14.59
C VAL A 71 -24.27 6.56 -14.69
N PHE A 72 -25.28 7.34 -14.30
CA PHE A 72 -26.69 6.96 -14.41
C PHE A 72 -27.32 7.41 -15.74
N ASP A 73 -26.69 8.35 -16.46
CA ASP A 73 -27.16 8.77 -17.78
C ASP A 73 -26.87 7.70 -18.83
N LYS A 74 -27.91 7.27 -19.55
CA LYS A 74 -27.79 6.18 -20.53
C LYS A 74 -26.90 6.56 -21.71
N SER A 75 -26.94 7.82 -22.15
CA SER A 75 -26.17 8.27 -23.31
C SER A 75 -24.68 8.41 -22.97
N THR A 76 -24.38 8.93 -21.77
CA THR A 76 -23.02 9.05 -21.27
C THR A 76 -22.42 7.68 -20.97
N ALA A 77 -23.16 6.79 -20.30
CA ALA A 77 -22.70 5.42 -20.05
C ALA A 77 -22.45 4.64 -21.36
N ALA A 78 -23.24 4.86 -22.40
CA ALA A 78 -23.00 4.25 -23.72
C ALA A 78 -21.69 4.76 -24.35
N LYS A 79 -21.41 6.07 -24.30
CA LYS A 79 -20.13 6.63 -24.78
C LYS A 79 -18.95 6.11 -23.99
N TRP A 80 -19.06 6.07 -22.66
CA TRP A 80 -18.00 5.51 -21.81
C TRP A 80 -17.78 4.03 -22.08
N LYS A 81 -18.82 3.27 -22.41
CA LYS A 81 -18.69 1.88 -22.86
C LYS A 81 -17.87 1.77 -24.14
N GLU A 82 -18.17 2.59 -25.15
CA GLU A 82 -17.41 2.62 -26.40
C GLU A 82 -15.94 2.97 -26.14
N GLU A 83 -15.66 4.00 -25.33
CA GLU A 83 -14.30 4.38 -24.92
C GLU A 83 -13.58 3.25 -24.14
N ALA A 84 -14.29 2.57 -23.23
CA ALA A 84 -13.74 1.51 -22.41
C ALA A 84 -13.40 0.26 -23.22
N MET A 85 -14.24 -0.11 -24.19
CA MET A 85 -14.06 -1.29 -25.04
C MET A 85 -12.88 -1.17 -26.01
N VAL A 86 -12.28 0.01 -26.18
CA VAL A 86 -11.01 0.19 -26.91
C VAL A 86 -9.82 -0.32 -26.09
N ARG A 87 -9.92 -0.34 -24.75
CA ARG A 87 -8.83 -0.83 -23.90
C ARG A 87 -8.71 -2.34 -24.05
N PRO A 88 -7.49 -2.88 -24.23
CA PRO A 88 -7.26 -4.31 -24.10
C PRO A 88 -7.84 -4.83 -22.78
N MET A 89 -8.30 -6.08 -22.75
CA MET A 89 -8.89 -6.72 -21.56
C MET A 89 -10.23 -6.15 -21.04
N ILE A 90 -10.83 -5.10 -21.62
CA ILE A 90 -12.22 -4.73 -21.27
C ILE A 90 -13.21 -5.47 -22.17
N SER A 91 -13.70 -6.61 -21.69
CA SER A 91 -14.82 -7.32 -22.32
C SER A 91 -16.15 -6.63 -22.02
N ARG A 92 -17.23 -7.12 -22.65
CA ARG A 92 -18.59 -6.72 -22.31
C ARG A 92 -18.94 -7.03 -20.85
N LYS A 93 -18.55 -8.21 -20.34
CA LYS A 93 -18.79 -8.62 -18.94
C LYS A 93 -18.01 -7.74 -17.97
N ALA A 94 -16.74 -7.46 -18.26
CA ALA A 94 -15.90 -6.56 -17.48
C ALA A 94 -16.48 -5.14 -17.42
N TRP A 95 -16.93 -4.60 -18.56
CA TRP A 95 -17.61 -3.30 -18.58
C TRP A 95 -18.92 -3.30 -17.78
N ASP A 96 -19.77 -4.30 -17.99
CA ASP A 96 -21.08 -4.37 -17.30
C ASP A 96 -20.86 -4.46 -15.77
N TRP A 97 -19.78 -5.13 -15.31
CA TRP A 97 -19.33 -5.13 -13.92
C TRP A 97 -18.84 -3.75 -13.44
N CYS A 98 -17.89 -3.12 -14.16
CA CYS A 98 -17.41 -1.78 -13.83
C CYS A 98 -18.55 -0.78 -13.72
N LEU A 99 -19.54 -0.85 -14.61
CA LEU A 99 -20.70 0.03 -14.59
C LEU A 99 -21.58 -0.19 -13.34
N ALA A 100 -21.79 -1.44 -12.94
CA ALA A 100 -22.52 -1.76 -11.71
C ALA A 100 -21.79 -1.20 -10.48
N GLU A 101 -20.48 -1.45 -10.39
CA GLU A 101 -19.65 -1.00 -9.28
C GLU A 101 -19.55 0.53 -9.21
N LEU A 102 -19.37 1.22 -10.35
CA LEU A 102 -19.35 2.68 -10.40
C LEU A 102 -20.68 3.30 -9.95
N ARG A 103 -21.82 2.68 -10.28
CA ARG A 103 -23.13 3.16 -9.82
C ARG A 103 -23.29 3.02 -8.32
N ASP A 104 -22.83 1.91 -7.75
CA ASP A 104 -22.83 1.72 -6.31
C ASP A 104 -21.93 2.74 -5.59
N LYS A 105 -20.70 2.89 -6.09
CA LYS A 105 -19.75 3.90 -5.59
C LYS A 105 -20.31 5.31 -5.73
N ALA A 106 -21.07 5.62 -6.78
CA ALA A 106 -21.68 6.94 -6.97
C ALA A 106 -22.77 7.24 -5.94
N ILE A 107 -23.55 6.24 -5.50
CA ILE A 107 -24.52 6.40 -4.41
C ILE A 107 -23.77 6.72 -3.12
N ARG A 108 -22.76 5.92 -2.77
CA ARG A 108 -21.95 6.13 -1.57
C ARG A 108 -21.20 7.46 -1.58
N PHE A 109 -20.70 7.89 -2.74
CA PHE A 109 -20.03 9.18 -2.90
C PHE A 109 -20.98 10.35 -2.63
N LYS A 110 -22.26 10.27 -3.04
CA LYS A 110 -23.26 11.31 -2.74
C LYS A 110 -23.54 11.45 -1.25
N GLU A 111 -23.42 10.35 -0.50
CA GLU A 111 -23.67 10.32 0.95
C GLU A 111 -22.44 10.79 1.74
N THR A 112 -21.25 10.38 1.31
CA THR A 112 -20.03 10.53 2.13
C THR A 112 -19.03 11.56 1.59
N GLY A 113 -19.14 11.94 0.31
CA GLY A 113 -18.18 12.81 -0.38
C GLY A 113 -16.84 12.15 -0.72
N GLN A 114 -16.68 10.85 -0.46
CA GLN A 114 -15.44 10.10 -0.70
C GLN A 114 -15.68 8.85 -1.55
N ILE A 115 -14.62 8.37 -2.21
CA ILE A 115 -14.66 7.16 -3.05
C ILE A 115 -13.41 6.31 -2.86
N LEU A 116 -13.62 5.01 -2.71
CA LEU A 116 -12.56 4.01 -2.80
C LEU A 116 -12.29 3.64 -4.27
N VAL A 117 -11.02 3.65 -4.65
CA VAL A 117 -10.49 3.21 -5.94
C VAL A 117 -9.36 2.20 -5.71
N LEU A 118 -8.94 1.53 -6.79
CA LEU A 118 -7.91 0.47 -6.73
C LEU A 118 -8.24 -0.61 -5.69
N ASN A 119 -9.53 -0.97 -5.56
CA ASN A 119 -10.03 -1.96 -4.61
C ASN A 119 -9.47 -3.36 -4.91
N SER A 120 -8.45 -3.75 -4.14
CA SER A 120 -7.79 -5.06 -4.09
C SER A 120 -8.01 -5.68 -2.69
N GLY A 121 -7.05 -6.44 -2.16
CA GLY A 121 -6.96 -6.69 -0.71
C GLY A 121 -6.87 -5.42 0.14
N SER A 122 -6.67 -4.25 -0.47
CA SER A 122 -6.72 -2.93 0.15
C SER A 122 -7.54 -1.95 -0.72
N ALA A 123 -7.49 -0.65 -0.44
CA ALA A 123 -8.01 0.39 -1.32
C ALA A 123 -7.31 1.73 -1.08
N VAL A 124 -7.38 2.60 -2.08
CA VAL A 124 -7.05 4.03 -1.96
C VAL A 124 -8.35 4.82 -1.92
N CYS A 125 -8.53 5.65 -0.92
CA CYS A 125 -9.63 6.59 -0.84
C CYS A 125 -9.22 7.93 -1.46
N LYS A 126 -10.07 8.53 -2.30
CA LYS A 126 -9.92 9.91 -2.76
C LYS A 126 -11.17 10.74 -2.54
N SER A 127 -11.01 12.03 -2.27
CA SER A 127 -12.11 12.98 -2.14
C SER A 127 -11.68 14.41 -2.46
N ASP A 128 -12.53 15.11 -3.20
CA ASP A 128 -12.35 16.53 -3.54
C ASP A 128 -13.27 17.46 -2.70
N THR A 129 -14.04 16.89 -1.76
CA THR A 129 -15.12 17.62 -1.08
C THR A 129 -15.15 17.47 0.45
N ILE A 130 -14.50 16.44 0.97
CA ILE A 130 -14.53 16.11 2.41
C ILE A 130 -13.87 17.20 3.28
N ILE A 131 -12.78 17.81 2.79
CA ILE A 131 -12.15 18.96 3.42
C ILE A 131 -12.76 20.23 2.79
N PRO A 132 -13.48 21.07 3.56
CA PRO A 132 -14.06 22.29 3.03
C PRO A 132 -12.96 23.23 2.49
N SER A 133 -13.23 23.90 1.37
CA SER A 133 -12.29 24.86 0.76
C SER A 133 -11.85 25.97 1.74
N SER A 134 -12.74 26.36 2.67
CA SER A 134 -12.41 27.32 3.73
C SER A 134 -11.31 26.84 4.69
N VAL A 135 -11.15 25.53 4.87
CA VAL A 135 -10.05 24.93 5.66
C VAL A 135 -8.77 24.98 4.84
N GLY A 136 -8.82 24.57 3.56
CA GLY A 136 -7.67 24.67 2.65
C GLY A 136 -7.11 26.10 2.55
N LEU A 137 -7.98 27.11 2.42
CA LEU A 137 -7.58 28.52 2.41
C LEU A 137 -6.88 28.97 3.70
N LYS A 138 -7.24 28.41 4.86
CA LYS A 138 -6.54 28.72 6.13
C LYS A 138 -5.14 28.13 6.16
N ILE A 139 -4.95 26.94 5.58
CA ILE A 139 -3.62 26.34 5.44
C ILE A 139 -2.78 27.16 4.47
N GLN A 140 -3.34 27.58 3.34
CA GLN A 140 -2.67 28.48 2.40
C GLN A 140 -2.22 29.80 3.06
N GLN A 141 -3.11 30.42 3.85
CA GLN A 141 -2.78 31.65 4.58
C GLN A 141 -1.63 31.41 5.57
N PHE A 142 -1.68 30.32 6.35
CA PHE A 142 -0.62 29.95 7.28
C PHE A 142 0.74 29.80 6.56
N VAL A 143 0.76 29.11 5.42
CA VAL A 143 1.99 28.94 4.62
C VAL A 143 2.48 30.26 4.03
N SER A 144 1.57 31.14 3.60
CA SER A 144 1.92 32.47 3.11
C SER A 144 2.57 33.31 4.21
N ASP A 145 1.97 33.33 5.41
CA ASP A 145 2.49 34.09 6.56
C ASP A 145 3.90 33.61 6.95
N LEU A 146 4.13 32.30 6.97
CA LEU A 146 5.46 31.73 7.22
C LEU A 146 6.45 32.02 6.09
N SER A 147 6.01 31.99 4.83
CA SER A 147 6.88 32.34 3.70
C SER A 147 7.37 33.78 3.80
N ASP A 148 6.50 34.70 4.24
CA ASP A 148 6.83 36.12 4.43
C ASP A 148 7.77 36.33 5.63
N GLU A 149 7.60 35.55 6.71
CA GLU A 149 8.48 35.56 7.89
C GLU A 149 9.89 35.04 7.58
N TYR A 150 10.00 33.89 6.91
CA TYR A 150 11.29 33.24 6.66
C TYR A 150 12.05 33.82 5.46
N GLY A 151 11.37 34.37 4.46
CA GLY A 151 12.01 34.95 3.27
C GLY A 151 12.99 33.98 2.58
N GLU A 152 14.28 34.33 2.55
CA GLU A 152 15.34 33.49 1.97
C GLU A 152 15.82 32.35 2.90
N GLN A 153 15.44 32.36 4.18
CA GLN A 153 15.86 31.40 5.20
C GLN A 153 14.94 30.18 5.32
N LYS A 154 14.26 29.81 4.23
CA LYS A 154 13.44 28.59 4.18
C LYS A 154 14.28 27.36 4.45
N ASP A 155 13.71 26.41 5.21
CA ASP A 155 14.33 25.12 5.45
C ASP A 155 14.10 24.20 4.25
N TRP A 156 15.13 24.06 3.42
CA TRP A 156 15.10 23.23 2.23
C TRP A 156 15.59 21.82 2.55
N GLU A 157 14.93 20.81 1.97
CA GLU A 157 15.42 19.43 2.01
C GLU A 157 16.82 19.37 1.37
N PRO A 158 17.86 18.94 2.11
CA PRO A 158 19.25 19.04 1.67
C PRO A 158 19.56 18.39 0.32
N SER A 159 18.89 17.28 -0.02
CA SER A 159 19.09 16.54 -1.27
C SER A 159 18.27 17.07 -2.46
N SER A 160 17.37 18.05 -2.23
CA SER A 160 16.37 18.48 -3.21
C SER A 160 16.80 19.62 -4.13
N ASN A 161 18.03 20.12 -4.02
CA ASN A 161 18.48 21.33 -4.74
C ASN A 161 17.50 22.51 -4.60
N LYS A 162 17.02 22.75 -3.37
CA LYS A 162 16.01 23.78 -3.02
C LYS A 162 14.67 23.63 -3.76
N GLN A 163 14.22 22.39 -3.96
CA GLN A 163 12.87 22.13 -4.51
C GLN A 163 11.88 21.73 -3.43
N ILE A 164 12.30 21.02 -2.38
CA ILE A 164 11.39 20.61 -1.32
C ILE A 164 11.57 21.55 -0.13
N TRP A 165 10.55 22.35 0.16
CA TRP A 165 10.45 23.22 1.30
C TRP A 165 9.75 22.49 2.44
N ASN A 166 10.48 22.22 3.52
CA ASN A 166 9.97 21.64 4.74
C ASN A 166 9.37 22.77 5.61
N ILE A 167 8.04 22.80 5.74
CA ILE A 167 7.31 23.85 6.49
C ILE A 167 7.05 23.39 7.93
N ILE A 168 6.66 22.12 8.08
CA ILE A 168 6.61 21.38 9.35
C ILE A 168 7.24 20.03 9.06
N ASP A 169 8.36 19.71 9.71
CA ASP A 169 9.08 18.46 9.47
C ASP A 169 9.23 17.64 10.76
N PRO A 170 8.64 16.43 10.85
CA PRO A 170 8.79 15.58 12.02
C PRO A 170 10.24 15.10 12.25
N SER A 171 11.11 15.21 11.24
CA SER A 171 12.53 14.88 11.32
C SER A 171 13.39 15.99 11.91
N LEU A 172 12.85 17.19 12.09
CA LEU A 172 13.47 18.22 12.93
C LEU A 172 13.08 17.97 14.38
N PHE A 173 14.06 18.04 15.29
CA PHE A 173 13.85 17.80 16.72
C PHE A 173 13.19 16.44 17.06
N PRO A 174 13.59 15.32 16.44
CA PRO A 174 13.06 13.99 16.78
C PRO A 174 13.51 13.59 18.19
N LEU A 175 12.99 12.47 18.69
CA LEU A 175 13.61 11.81 19.83
C LEU A 175 14.97 11.26 19.43
N ILE A 176 16.00 11.56 20.21
CA ILE A 176 17.37 11.06 20.05
C ILE A 176 17.69 10.21 21.28
N TYR A 177 17.83 8.90 21.07
CA TYR A 177 18.17 7.96 22.13
C TYR A 177 19.52 8.32 22.76
N GLY A 178 19.56 8.42 24.09
CA GLY A 178 20.74 8.86 24.84
C GLY A 178 20.89 10.37 25.02
N GLN A 179 20.08 11.21 24.37
CA GLN A 179 20.19 12.68 24.42
C GLN A 179 18.88 13.37 24.79
N THR A 180 17.78 13.05 24.11
CA THR A 180 16.47 13.69 24.35
C THR A 180 15.99 13.42 25.77
N ARG A 181 15.51 14.45 26.46
CA ARG A 181 14.90 14.29 27.79
C ARG A 181 13.45 13.83 27.68
N VAL A 182 13.08 12.85 28.49
CA VAL A 182 11.77 12.18 28.47
C VAL A 182 11.25 12.03 29.90
N LEU A 183 9.95 12.21 30.10
CA LEU A 183 9.25 12.00 31.36
C LEU A 183 9.04 10.48 31.64
N VAL A 184 10.15 9.75 31.81
CA VAL A 184 10.17 8.27 31.89
C VAL A 184 9.49 7.68 33.13
N ASN A 185 9.42 8.45 34.22
CA ASN A 185 8.89 8.02 35.52
C ASN A 185 7.42 8.46 35.75
N GLY A 186 6.77 9.01 34.72
CA GLY A 186 5.42 9.55 34.77
C GLY A 186 5.37 11.08 34.66
N GLY A 187 4.16 11.60 34.52
CA GLY A 187 3.88 12.97 34.10
C GLY A 187 3.69 13.09 32.58
N TYR A 188 3.24 14.26 32.16
CA TYR A 188 3.04 14.59 30.75
C TYR A 188 3.30 16.08 30.51
N VAL A 189 3.53 16.44 29.25
CA VAL A 189 3.67 17.82 28.77
C VAL A 189 2.29 18.36 28.42
N PRO A 190 1.72 19.30 29.19
CA PRO A 190 0.43 19.89 28.87
C PRO A 190 0.58 20.86 27.69
N LEU A 191 -0.31 20.78 26.69
CA LEU A 191 -0.23 21.62 25.48
C LEU A 191 -0.11 23.12 25.81
N GLU A 192 -0.95 23.65 26.71
CA GLU A 192 -0.93 25.06 27.11
C GLU A 192 0.32 25.48 27.90
N GLN A 193 0.97 24.53 28.60
CA GLN A 193 2.13 24.77 29.46
C GLN A 193 3.40 24.16 28.87
N THR A 194 3.41 23.88 27.56
CA THR A 194 4.51 23.16 26.89
C THR A 194 5.86 23.79 27.21
N LEU A 195 5.95 25.13 27.18
CA LEU A 195 7.18 25.88 27.39
C LEU A 195 7.64 25.91 28.86
N GLU A 196 6.77 25.59 29.82
CA GLU A 196 7.15 25.46 31.24
C GLU A 196 7.86 24.12 31.53
N THR A 197 7.81 23.18 30.59
CA THR A 197 8.36 21.83 30.76
C THR A 197 9.81 21.67 30.32
N TYR A 198 10.43 22.73 29.77
CA TYR A 198 11.82 22.69 29.30
C TYR A 198 12.78 22.09 30.34
N GLY A 199 13.63 21.18 29.88
CA GLY A 199 14.68 20.56 30.70
C GLY A 199 14.18 19.50 31.71
N GLN A 200 12.87 19.28 31.83
CA GLN A 200 12.31 18.21 32.67
C GLN A 200 12.61 16.82 32.07
N GLY A 201 12.50 15.79 32.91
CA GLY A 201 12.73 14.40 32.50
C GLY A 201 14.21 13.98 32.49
N GLU A 202 14.44 12.74 32.07
CA GLU A 202 15.76 12.10 32.03
C GLU A 202 16.13 11.76 30.59
N ALA A 203 17.42 11.62 30.28
CA ALA A 203 17.86 11.25 28.94
C ALA A 203 17.27 9.89 28.54
N ALA A 204 16.74 9.80 27.31
CA ALA A 204 16.21 8.56 26.76
C ALA A 204 17.26 7.44 26.82
N PRO A 205 16.88 6.18 27.07
CA PRO A 205 17.81 5.06 27.06
C PRO A 205 18.56 4.96 25.73
N ARG A 206 19.84 4.55 25.76
CA ARG A 206 20.63 4.32 24.55
C ARG A 206 20.38 2.93 23.98
N HIS A 207 20.22 2.86 22.65
CA HIS A 207 20.09 1.61 21.88
C HIS A 207 21.16 1.48 20.78
N ASP A 208 22.09 2.42 20.70
CA ASP A 208 23.10 2.54 19.64
C ASP A 208 24.20 1.47 19.67
N GLN A 209 24.34 0.74 20.79
CA GLN A 209 25.37 -0.30 20.98
C GLN A 209 25.28 -1.45 19.97
N ASP A 210 24.10 -1.72 19.41
CA ASP A 210 23.89 -2.79 18.43
C ASP A 210 24.14 -2.34 16.98
N ARG A 211 24.16 -1.02 16.71
CA ARG A 211 24.31 -0.47 15.35
C ARG A 211 25.69 -0.67 14.75
N GLU A 212 26.76 -0.51 15.54
CA GLU A 212 28.14 -0.73 15.06
C GLU A 212 28.37 -2.17 14.56
N ARG A 213 27.55 -3.13 14.99
CA ARG A 213 27.57 -4.52 14.49
C ARG A 213 26.80 -4.73 13.19
N LEU A 214 25.92 -3.79 12.83
CA LEU A 214 24.93 -3.89 11.75
C LEU A 214 25.30 -3.06 10.51
N GLU A 215 26.43 -2.34 10.50
CA GLU A 215 26.88 -1.46 9.38
C GLU A 215 27.31 -2.20 8.09
N GLY A 216 26.81 -3.42 7.85
CA GLY A 216 26.98 -4.17 6.61
C GLY A 216 25.63 -4.47 5.93
N LEU A 217 25.66 -4.79 4.63
CA LEU A 217 24.47 -5.29 3.91
C LEU A 217 23.84 -6.45 4.69
N PRO A 218 22.50 -6.59 4.69
CA PRO A 218 21.83 -7.66 5.42
C PRO A 218 22.32 -9.03 4.92
N GLY A 219 23.07 -9.74 5.76
CA GLY A 219 23.52 -11.10 5.50
C GLY A 219 22.48 -12.17 5.85
N SER A 220 21.33 -11.77 6.41
CA SER A 220 20.24 -12.65 6.79
C SER A 220 18.89 -11.92 6.88
N TYR A 221 17.79 -12.66 6.74
CA TYR A 221 16.43 -12.17 6.95
C TYR A 221 16.24 -11.46 8.30
N ARG A 222 16.78 -12.04 9.38
CA ARG A 222 16.68 -11.47 10.73
C ARG A 222 17.36 -10.10 10.81
N THR A 223 18.57 -10.01 10.27
CA THR A 223 19.33 -8.75 10.22
C THR A 223 18.58 -7.68 9.44
N ALA A 224 18.00 -8.03 8.28
CA ALA A 224 17.23 -7.09 7.48
C ALA A 224 16.02 -6.54 8.24
N ARG A 225 15.26 -7.38 8.97
CA ARG A 225 14.12 -6.91 9.79
C ARG A 225 14.54 -5.94 10.89
N THR A 226 15.66 -6.18 11.56
CA THR A 226 16.19 -5.27 12.59
C THR A 226 16.63 -3.93 11.99
N LEU A 227 17.19 -3.93 10.76
CA LEU A 227 17.60 -2.71 10.06
C LEU A 227 16.43 -1.80 9.64
N LEU A 228 15.17 -2.26 9.74
CA LEU A 228 13.99 -1.42 9.55
C LEU A 228 13.73 -0.46 10.73
N PHE A 229 14.45 -0.63 11.84
CA PHE A 229 14.39 0.24 13.02
C PHE A 229 15.63 1.15 13.09
N SER A 230 15.42 2.43 13.39
CA SER A 230 16.51 3.30 13.88
C SER A 230 16.75 3.05 15.36
N HIS A 231 18.01 2.83 15.70
CA HIS A 231 18.48 2.72 17.09
C HIS A 231 18.91 4.08 17.67
N ARG A 232 18.78 5.15 16.87
CA ARG A 232 19.21 6.51 17.23
C ARG A 232 18.04 7.47 17.34
N PHE A 233 17.04 7.33 16.47
CA PHE A 233 15.98 8.31 16.30
C PHE A 233 14.58 7.68 16.34
N GLN A 234 13.60 8.47 16.77
CA GLN A 234 12.18 8.19 16.60
C GLN A 234 11.45 9.52 16.36
N TRP A 235 10.53 9.59 15.40
CA TRP A 235 9.61 10.72 15.30
C TRP A 235 8.68 10.78 16.51
N LEU A 236 8.27 11.99 16.87
CA LEU A 236 7.38 12.25 18.00
C LEU A 236 5.98 12.59 17.48
N PRO A 237 5.02 11.65 17.51
CA PRO A 237 3.63 11.97 17.18
C PRO A 237 3.05 12.96 18.20
N CYS A 238 2.02 13.68 17.79
CA CYS A 238 1.13 14.39 18.70
C CYS A 238 -0.02 13.49 19.15
N GLU A 239 -0.59 13.80 20.30
CA GLU A 239 -1.73 13.11 20.88
C GLU A 239 -3.04 13.74 20.41
N VAL A 240 -3.98 12.89 20.02
CA VAL A 240 -5.27 13.30 19.47
C VAL A 240 -6.39 12.56 20.20
N GLU A 241 -7.31 13.30 20.80
CA GLU A 241 -8.46 12.75 21.53
C GLU A 241 -9.76 13.00 20.78
N PHE A 242 -10.70 12.07 20.86
CA PHE A 242 -12.05 12.27 20.35
C PHE A 242 -12.84 13.15 21.32
N CYS A 243 -13.30 14.32 20.86
CA CYS A 243 -13.92 15.33 21.71
C CYS A 243 -15.43 15.52 21.45
N GLY A 244 -15.96 14.93 20.37
CA GLY A 244 -17.38 14.95 20.04
C GLY A 244 -18.23 13.91 20.79
N PRO A 245 -19.56 13.87 20.55
CA PRO A 245 -20.43 12.83 21.09
C PRO A 245 -19.98 11.43 20.64
N VAL A 246 -20.43 10.38 21.34
CA VAL A 246 -20.12 8.98 20.99
C VAL A 246 -20.46 8.72 19.52
N GLY A 247 -19.50 8.16 18.77
CA GLY A 247 -19.59 7.93 17.33
C GLY A 247 -19.11 9.10 16.45
N SER A 248 -18.92 10.31 17.01
CA SER A 248 -18.33 11.44 16.27
C SER A 248 -16.84 11.23 16.01
N THR A 249 -16.38 11.71 14.86
CA THR A 249 -14.96 11.79 14.48
C THR A 249 -14.33 13.13 14.82
N ASP A 250 -15.05 14.03 15.50
CA ASP A 250 -14.47 15.29 15.98
C ASP A 250 -13.32 15.00 16.96
N VAL A 251 -12.16 15.58 16.68
CA VAL A 251 -10.95 15.41 17.48
C VAL A 251 -10.40 16.72 18.03
N ARG A 252 -9.56 16.60 19.05
CA ARG A 252 -8.76 17.68 19.63
C ARG A 252 -7.32 17.20 19.83
N ILE A 253 -6.36 18.04 19.48
CA ILE A 253 -4.94 17.78 19.73
C ILE A 253 -4.65 18.13 21.21
N THR A 254 -4.01 17.22 21.96
CA THR A 254 -3.76 17.40 23.40
C THR A 254 -2.29 17.44 23.81
N SER A 255 -1.38 17.27 22.85
CA SER A 255 0.06 17.56 23.02
C SER A 255 0.58 18.36 21.83
N TYR A 256 1.73 19.05 21.97
CA TYR A 256 2.25 19.89 20.89
C TYR A 256 2.59 19.04 19.64
N ILE A 257 2.47 19.61 18.46
CA ILE A 257 2.96 19.01 17.23
C ILE A 257 4.45 19.33 17.13
N ASN A 258 5.27 18.30 16.90
CA ASN A 258 6.70 18.49 16.72
C ASN A 258 6.95 19.51 15.60
N ASP A 259 7.89 20.42 15.83
CA ASP A 259 8.22 21.53 14.92
C ASP A 259 7.14 22.63 14.73
N LEU A 260 6.00 22.57 15.46
CA LEU A 260 4.93 23.58 15.40
C LEU A 260 4.67 24.23 16.76
N HIS A 261 4.89 25.55 16.87
CA HIS A 261 4.84 26.27 18.13
C HIS A 261 3.43 26.29 18.74
N PRO A 262 3.21 25.74 19.95
CA PRO A 262 1.87 25.52 20.51
C PRO A 262 1.10 26.83 20.81
N SER A 263 1.78 27.86 21.32
CA SER A 263 1.13 29.15 21.66
C SER A 263 0.97 30.08 20.47
N ARG A 264 2.04 30.31 19.68
CA ARG A 264 2.03 31.24 18.55
C ARG A 264 1.15 30.78 17.39
N GLN A 265 1.10 29.48 17.14
CA GLN A 265 0.39 28.91 16.00
C GLN A 265 -0.89 28.18 16.44
N ARG A 266 -1.46 28.54 17.60
CA ARG A 266 -2.67 27.91 18.17
C ARG A 266 -3.85 27.84 17.19
N SER A 267 -4.06 28.89 16.39
CA SER A 267 -5.12 28.92 15.37
C SER A 267 -4.92 27.87 14.26
N PHE A 268 -3.68 27.47 14.00
CA PHE A 268 -3.36 26.43 13.03
C PHE A 268 -3.63 25.03 13.60
N TYR A 269 -3.42 24.79 14.90
CA TYR A 269 -3.86 23.55 15.56
C TYR A 269 -5.36 23.30 15.36
N GLU A 270 -6.21 24.32 15.57
CA GLU A 270 -7.66 24.22 15.32
C GLU A 270 -8.01 23.96 13.84
N THR A 271 -7.11 24.33 12.92
CA THR A 271 -7.27 24.05 11.49
C THR A 271 -6.89 22.60 11.19
N LEU A 272 -5.81 22.08 11.79
CA LEU A 272 -5.39 20.68 11.68
C LEU A 272 -6.41 19.73 12.31
N GLU A 273 -7.00 20.07 13.46
CA GLU A 273 -8.08 19.30 14.09
C GLU A 273 -9.27 19.10 13.14
N LYS A 274 -9.62 20.13 12.36
CA LYS A 274 -10.69 20.05 11.34
C LYS A 274 -10.32 19.14 10.18
N VAL A 275 -9.05 19.10 9.79
CA VAL A 275 -8.57 18.14 8.77
C VAL A 275 -8.57 16.73 9.34
N MET A 276 -7.95 16.52 10.50
CA MET A 276 -7.87 15.21 11.17
C MET A 276 -9.27 14.61 11.39
N SER A 277 -10.23 15.40 11.87
CA SER A 277 -11.62 14.95 12.09
C SER A 277 -12.28 14.41 10.82
N ARG A 278 -11.87 14.93 9.66
CA ARG A 278 -12.35 14.51 8.34
C ARG A 278 -11.62 13.28 7.82
N VAL A 279 -10.36 13.08 8.20
CA VAL A 279 -9.52 11.98 7.73
C VAL A 279 -9.84 10.64 8.44
N ILE A 280 -10.44 10.66 9.64
CA ILE A 280 -10.79 9.44 10.39
C ILE A 280 -11.66 8.46 9.58
N GLU A 281 -12.71 8.94 8.90
CA GLU A 281 -13.59 8.06 8.12
C GLU A 281 -12.90 7.44 6.89
N PRO A 282 -12.13 8.19 6.07
CA PRO A 282 -11.25 7.59 5.08
C PRO A 282 -10.31 6.51 5.64
N TRP A 283 -9.68 6.72 6.80
CA TRP A 283 -8.85 5.67 7.43
C TRP A 283 -9.67 4.44 7.82
N ASN A 284 -10.86 4.61 8.40
CA ASN A 284 -11.78 3.50 8.70
C ASN A 284 -12.09 2.64 7.46
N GLU A 285 -12.10 3.24 6.28
CA GLU A 285 -12.39 2.56 5.03
C GLU A 285 -11.18 1.81 4.45
N THR A 286 -9.95 2.25 4.72
CA THR A 286 -8.74 1.74 4.08
C THR A 286 -7.86 0.85 4.97
N LEU A 287 -7.89 1.02 6.29
CA LEU A 287 -7.03 0.27 7.22
C LEU A 287 -7.27 -1.25 7.17
N ILE A 288 -6.18 -2.01 7.15
CA ILE A 288 -6.22 -3.47 7.09
C ILE A 288 -6.05 -4.02 8.51
N LYS A 289 -7.11 -4.59 9.08
CA LYS A 289 -7.06 -5.12 10.45
C LYS A 289 -6.35 -6.46 10.40
N GLY A 290 -5.37 -6.66 11.28
CA GLY A 290 -4.76 -7.97 11.42
C GLY A 290 -5.73 -8.98 12.02
N VAL A 291 -5.54 -10.24 11.63
CA VAL A 291 -6.35 -11.38 12.05
C VAL A 291 -5.44 -12.40 12.73
N PRO A 292 -5.97 -13.25 13.62
CA PRO A 292 -5.20 -14.36 14.16
C PRO A 292 -4.56 -15.14 13.01
N MET A 293 -3.29 -15.54 13.14
CA MET A 293 -2.69 -16.43 12.15
C MET A 293 -3.45 -17.76 12.19
N ASP A 294 -4.34 -17.93 11.22
CA ASP A 294 -4.90 -19.24 10.91
C ASP A 294 -3.93 -19.90 9.92
N PHE A 295 -3.31 -21.01 10.34
CA PHE A 295 -2.44 -21.79 9.44
C PHE A 295 -3.24 -22.37 8.27
N ASP A 296 -4.56 -22.37 8.38
CA ASP A 296 -5.52 -22.73 7.36
C ASP A 296 -6.08 -21.47 6.66
N LEU A 297 -5.29 -20.42 6.38
CA LEU A 297 -5.67 -19.38 5.40
C LEU A 297 -4.43 -18.97 4.58
N PRO A 298 -4.48 -19.06 3.24
CA PRO A 298 -3.31 -18.84 2.39
C PRO A 298 -2.95 -17.37 2.21
N SER A 299 -3.81 -16.42 2.61
CA SER A 299 -3.44 -15.01 2.65
C SER A 299 -4.20 -14.26 3.74
N PRO A 300 -3.58 -13.27 4.41
CA PRO A 300 -4.25 -12.38 5.33
C PRO A 300 -5.46 -11.70 4.67
N ARG A 301 -6.60 -11.68 5.35
CA ARG A 301 -7.85 -11.14 4.79
C ARG A 301 -7.71 -9.64 4.49
N GLY A 302 -8.06 -9.26 3.26
CA GLY A 302 -8.09 -7.87 2.80
C GLY A 302 -9.43 -7.15 2.99
N ARG A 303 -9.57 -5.94 2.44
CA ARG A 303 -10.80 -5.10 2.47
C ARG A 303 -11.84 -5.45 1.41
N ALA A 304 -11.42 -6.02 0.28
CA ALA A 304 -12.32 -6.43 -0.78
C ALA A 304 -11.89 -7.76 -1.40
N PRO A 305 -12.84 -8.60 -1.83
CA PRO A 305 -12.53 -9.82 -2.56
C PRO A 305 -12.25 -9.55 -4.04
N ARG A 306 -11.52 -10.47 -4.68
CA ARG A 306 -11.28 -10.46 -6.13
C ARG A 306 -12.60 -10.53 -6.90
N ARG A 307 -12.68 -9.80 -8.02
CA ARG A 307 -13.80 -9.89 -8.98
C ARG A 307 -13.67 -11.10 -9.88
N ILE A 308 -12.42 -11.50 -10.16
CA ILE A 308 -12.05 -12.62 -11.02
C ILE A 308 -11.18 -13.56 -10.19
N GLN A 309 -11.83 -14.51 -9.51
CA GLN A 309 -11.16 -15.53 -8.73
C GLN A 309 -10.78 -16.70 -9.63
N THR A 310 -9.49 -16.83 -9.94
CA THR A 310 -8.94 -17.95 -10.69
C THR A 310 -7.54 -18.27 -10.19
N PHE A 311 -7.16 -19.54 -10.27
CA PHE A 311 -5.84 -20.06 -9.93
C PHE A 311 -5.16 -20.74 -11.13
N GLY A 312 -5.88 -20.85 -12.25
CA GLY A 312 -5.37 -21.40 -13.50
C GLY A 312 -6.02 -20.71 -14.69
N VAL A 313 -5.99 -21.40 -15.82
CA VAL A 313 -6.34 -20.84 -17.11
C VAL A 313 -7.51 -21.54 -17.76
N GLU A 314 -8.35 -20.78 -18.47
CA GLU A 314 -9.42 -21.32 -19.32
C GLU A 314 -8.89 -21.53 -20.75
N TRP A 315 -9.28 -22.63 -21.40
CA TRP A 315 -9.00 -22.88 -22.82
C TRP A 315 -10.23 -23.38 -23.55
N GLN A 316 -10.23 -23.16 -24.86
CA GLN A 316 -11.37 -23.47 -25.72
C GLN A 316 -11.23 -24.77 -26.51
N ASN A 317 -10.01 -25.33 -26.60
CA ASN A 317 -9.75 -26.46 -27.49
C ASN A 317 -9.88 -27.80 -26.75
N GLU A 318 -10.93 -28.57 -27.05
CA GLU A 318 -11.09 -29.94 -26.56
C GLU A 318 -10.33 -30.93 -27.45
N TYR A 319 -9.78 -31.98 -26.84
CA TYR A 319 -9.19 -33.06 -27.64
C TYR A 319 -10.26 -33.68 -28.56
N PRO A 320 -10.01 -33.80 -29.87
CA PRO A 320 -11.00 -34.33 -30.79
C PRO A 320 -11.38 -35.78 -30.43
N LYS A 321 -12.61 -36.02 -29.97
CA LYS A 321 -13.10 -37.36 -29.60
C LYS A 321 -12.89 -38.43 -30.69
N TRP A 322 -13.02 -38.01 -31.95
CA TRP A 322 -12.80 -38.89 -33.10
C TRP A 322 -11.35 -39.34 -33.27
N ALA A 323 -10.40 -38.63 -32.65
CA ALA A 323 -8.99 -38.95 -32.69
C ALA A 323 -8.58 -40.02 -31.66
N GLU A 324 -9.49 -40.38 -30.74
CA GLU A 324 -9.23 -41.41 -29.73
C GLU A 324 -9.06 -42.80 -30.35
N ASP A 325 -9.80 -43.08 -31.42
CA ASP A 325 -9.81 -44.36 -32.13
C ASP A 325 -8.84 -44.42 -33.32
N LEU A 326 -7.97 -43.40 -33.49
CA LEU A 326 -7.02 -43.39 -34.61
C LEU A 326 -5.97 -44.49 -34.47
N PRO A 327 -5.65 -45.20 -35.57
CA PRO A 327 -4.63 -46.24 -35.52
C PRO A 327 -3.25 -45.63 -35.25
N THR A 328 -2.52 -46.25 -34.32
CA THR A 328 -1.13 -45.93 -33.98
C THR A 328 -0.12 -46.52 -34.96
N GLU A 329 -0.55 -47.45 -35.81
CA GLU A 329 0.25 -48.12 -36.85
C GLU A 329 -0.38 -47.89 -38.23
N LEU A 330 0.43 -47.91 -39.30
CA LEU A 330 -0.10 -47.86 -40.67
C LEU A 330 -0.98 -49.09 -40.92
N ASN A 331 -2.27 -48.88 -41.19
CA ASN A 331 -3.25 -49.97 -41.34
C ASN A 331 -3.54 -50.23 -42.83
N ASP A 332 -3.62 -51.51 -43.22
CA ASP A 332 -3.75 -51.98 -44.62
C ASP A 332 -5.15 -51.78 -45.25
N ASN A 333 -6.10 -51.13 -44.56
CA ASN A 333 -7.46 -50.90 -45.05
C ASN A 333 -7.62 -49.52 -45.72
N LEU A 334 -7.43 -49.48 -47.04
CA LEU A 334 -7.35 -48.26 -47.87
C LEU A 334 -8.56 -47.31 -47.74
N GLU A 335 -9.81 -47.78 -47.75
CA GLU A 335 -10.96 -46.86 -47.85
C GLU A 335 -11.25 -46.09 -46.54
N ALA A 336 -11.11 -46.76 -45.39
CA ALA A 336 -11.25 -46.12 -44.08
C ALA A 336 -10.07 -45.17 -43.79
N TYR A 337 -8.87 -45.51 -44.26
CA TYR A 337 -7.67 -44.68 -44.12
C TYR A 337 -7.80 -43.36 -44.88
N HIS A 338 -8.31 -43.37 -46.12
CA HIS A 338 -8.48 -42.16 -46.93
C HIS A 338 -9.46 -41.14 -46.32
N ASN A 339 -10.60 -41.60 -45.78
CA ASN A 339 -11.56 -40.72 -45.10
C ASN A 339 -10.98 -40.14 -43.81
N THR A 340 -10.21 -40.93 -43.07
CA THR A 340 -9.54 -40.51 -41.84
C THR A 340 -8.43 -39.49 -42.13
N LEU A 341 -7.63 -39.72 -43.17
CA LEU A 341 -6.58 -38.82 -43.62
C LEU A 341 -7.16 -37.45 -44.04
N ALA A 342 -8.27 -37.41 -44.78
CA ALA A 342 -8.92 -36.16 -45.15
C ALA A 342 -9.34 -35.35 -43.92
N ARG A 343 -9.93 -36.00 -42.91
CA ARG A 343 -10.31 -35.35 -41.65
C ARG A 343 -9.11 -34.82 -40.87
N VAL A 344 -8.00 -35.55 -40.84
CA VAL A 344 -6.76 -35.09 -40.20
C VAL A 344 -6.19 -33.87 -40.95
N LYS A 345 -6.24 -33.85 -42.29
CA LYS A 345 -5.82 -32.68 -43.08
C LYS A 345 -6.63 -31.43 -42.74
N ASP A 346 -7.96 -31.56 -42.63
CA ASP A 346 -8.82 -30.46 -42.24
C ASP A 346 -8.50 -29.95 -40.82
N TYR A 347 -8.20 -30.86 -39.88
CA TYR A 347 -7.79 -30.50 -38.52
C TYR A 347 -6.42 -29.83 -38.46
N VAL A 348 -5.44 -30.33 -39.22
CA VAL A 348 -4.09 -29.73 -39.33
C VAL A 348 -4.14 -28.34 -39.98
N ALA A 349 -5.14 -28.06 -40.82
CA ALA A 349 -5.36 -26.75 -41.43
C ALA A 349 -5.94 -25.69 -40.47
N LEU A 350 -6.36 -26.06 -39.25
CA LEU A 350 -6.85 -25.10 -38.26
C LEU A 350 -5.77 -24.07 -37.90
N PRO A 351 -6.16 -22.79 -37.64
CA PRO A 351 -5.21 -21.75 -37.26
C PRO A 351 -4.52 -22.07 -35.93
N GLU A 352 -3.20 -21.94 -35.89
CA GLU A 352 -2.38 -22.15 -34.69
C GLU A 352 -2.21 -20.83 -33.93
N TYR A 353 -2.05 -20.91 -32.61
CA TYR A 353 -1.92 -19.73 -31.73
C TYR A 353 -0.53 -19.56 -31.14
N GLY A 354 0.40 -20.46 -31.50
CA GLY A 354 1.84 -20.29 -31.30
C GLY A 354 2.33 -20.52 -29.87
N VAL A 355 1.47 -21.02 -28.98
CA VAL A 355 1.88 -21.26 -27.60
C VAL A 355 2.36 -22.68 -27.36
N LYS A 356 3.49 -22.78 -26.65
CA LYS A 356 4.17 -24.04 -26.38
C LYS A 356 3.71 -24.58 -25.04
N VAL A 357 3.29 -25.84 -25.05
CA VAL A 357 2.90 -26.61 -23.86
C VAL A 357 3.92 -27.73 -23.65
N GLU A 358 4.32 -27.92 -22.40
CA GLU A 358 5.17 -29.03 -21.97
C GLU A 358 4.48 -29.70 -20.78
N TRP A 359 3.74 -30.76 -21.05
CA TRP A 359 2.98 -31.52 -20.07
C TRP A 359 3.31 -33.02 -20.16
N GLN A 360 3.18 -33.74 -19.05
CA GLN A 360 3.46 -35.17 -18.98
C GLN A 360 2.51 -35.95 -19.92
N GLY A 361 3.00 -36.28 -21.13
CA GLY A 361 2.24 -36.97 -22.17
C GLY A 361 1.81 -36.09 -23.36
N LEU A 362 1.97 -34.77 -23.27
CA LEU A 362 1.69 -33.83 -24.37
C LEU A 362 2.74 -32.70 -24.39
N GLU A 363 3.57 -32.71 -25.41
CA GLU A 363 4.59 -31.68 -25.64
C GLU A 363 4.32 -31.05 -27.00
N THR A 364 4.52 -29.74 -27.13
CA THR A 364 4.43 -29.06 -28.43
C THR A 364 5.50 -29.59 -29.37
N LYS A 365 5.06 -30.42 -30.33
CA LYS A 365 5.93 -31.06 -31.31
C LYS A 365 5.80 -30.45 -32.70
N ASP A 366 6.85 -30.63 -33.49
CA ASP A 366 6.80 -30.28 -34.90
C ASP A 366 6.06 -31.31 -35.75
N ILE A 367 5.22 -30.83 -36.68
CA ILE A 367 4.59 -31.66 -37.70
C ILE A 367 5.50 -31.65 -38.94
N PRO A 368 6.14 -32.77 -39.31
CA PRO A 368 7.00 -32.85 -40.50
C PRO A 368 6.26 -32.51 -41.78
N GLN A 369 6.94 -31.98 -42.80
CA GLN A 369 6.29 -31.67 -44.09
C GLN A 369 5.77 -32.91 -44.83
N ASP A 370 6.37 -34.08 -44.59
CA ASP A 370 6.06 -35.37 -45.20
C ASP A 370 5.24 -36.30 -44.27
N TRP A 371 4.62 -35.74 -43.23
CA TRP A 371 3.92 -36.47 -42.17
C TRP A 371 2.93 -37.52 -42.67
N GLU A 372 2.31 -37.31 -43.83
CA GLU A 372 1.36 -38.24 -44.46
C GLU A 372 1.95 -39.64 -44.72
N SER A 373 3.29 -39.73 -44.76
CA SER A 373 4.04 -40.95 -45.07
C SER A 373 5.05 -41.36 -44.00
N THR A 374 5.31 -40.49 -43.01
CA THR A 374 6.41 -40.67 -42.04
C THR A 374 5.93 -40.77 -40.58
N VAL A 375 4.70 -40.36 -40.29
CA VAL A 375 4.17 -40.25 -38.92
C VAL A 375 2.77 -40.83 -38.85
N SER A 376 2.39 -41.42 -37.71
CA SER A 376 1.02 -41.93 -37.54
C SER A 376 0.00 -40.77 -37.55
N LEU A 377 -1.21 -41.03 -38.06
CA LEU A 377 -2.29 -40.03 -38.06
C LEU A 377 -2.60 -39.53 -36.64
N LYS A 378 -2.44 -40.41 -35.64
CA LYS A 378 -2.62 -40.08 -34.24
C LYS A 378 -1.59 -39.08 -33.74
N ASP A 379 -0.31 -39.33 -33.99
CA ASP A 379 0.78 -38.44 -33.55
C ASP A 379 0.67 -37.05 -34.20
N VAL A 380 0.18 -36.97 -35.44
CA VAL A 380 -0.07 -35.70 -36.13
C VAL A 380 -1.21 -34.92 -35.48
N VAL A 381 -2.29 -35.59 -35.09
CA VAL A 381 -3.39 -34.95 -34.35
C VAL A 381 -2.94 -34.50 -32.97
N ASP A 382 -2.16 -35.32 -32.26
CA ASP A 382 -1.62 -35.00 -30.93
C ASP A 382 -0.67 -33.79 -31.01
N ALA A 383 0.24 -33.77 -31.99
CA ALA A 383 1.11 -32.62 -32.28
C ALA A 383 0.29 -31.38 -32.68
N LYS A 384 -0.73 -31.51 -33.51
CA LYS A 384 -1.59 -30.38 -33.86
C LYS A 384 -2.37 -29.85 -32.66
N TYR A 385 -2.95 -30.73 -31.85
CA TYR A 385 -3.68 -30.37 -30.63
C TYR A 385 -2.81 -29.53 -29.69
N SER A 386 -1.55 -29.94 -29.48
CA SER A 386 -0.56 -29.19 -28.69
C SER A 386 -0.22 -27.79 -29.22
N ARG A 387 -0.58 -27.45 -30.46
CA ARG A 387 -0.33 -26.14 -31.12
C ARG A 387 -1.57 -25.27 -31.23
N LEU A 388 -2.74 -25.83 -30.92
CA LEU A 388 -4.04 -25.15 -30.96
C LEU A 388 -4.41 -24.51 -29.62
N PHE A 389 -3.59 -24.68 -28.58
CA PHE A 389 -3.83 -24.08 -27.28
C PHE A 389 -3.88 -22.55 -27.38
N ARG A 390 -5.01 -22.00 -26.92
CA ARG A 390 -5.26 -20.56 -26.80
C ARG A 390 -5.88 -20.30 -25.44
N PHE A 391 -5.24 -19.41 -24.71
CA PHE A 391 -5.60 -19.07 -23.34
C PHE A 391 -6.47 -17.84 -23.38
N GLU A 392 -7.58 -17.89 -22.65
CA GLU A 392 -8.45 -16.75 -22.51
C GLU A 392 -8.38 -16.21 -21.10
N HIS A 393 -8.23 -14.89 -21.04
CA HIS A 393 -8.22 -14.19 -19.78
C HIS A 393 -9.63 -14.23 -19.19
N SER A 394 -9.81 -14.87 -18.03
CA SER A 394 -11.13 -15.06 -17.42
C SER A 394 -11.89 -13.75 -17.26
N ASP A 395 -13.21 -13.82 -17.43
CA ASP A 395 -14.13 -12.70 -17.25
C ASP A 395 -14.77 -12.73 -15.86
N PRO A 396 -15.16 -11.56 -15.31
CA PRO A 396 -16.01 -11.56 -14.12
C PRO A 396 -17.41 -12.10 -14.48
N GLY A 397 -18.13 -12.60 -13.47
CA GLY A 397 -19.50 -13.10 -13.65
C GLY A 397 -19.74 -14.54 -13.19
N LEU A 398 -18.78 -15.17 -12.50
CA LEU A 398 -19.04 -16.39 -11.72
C LEU A 398 -20.14 -16.15 -10.67
N TYR A 399 -20.26 -14.91 -10.22
CA TYR A 399 -21.34 -14.38 -9.38
C TYR A 399 -21.92 -13.12 -10.02
N SER A 400 -23.10 -12.74 -9.59
CA SER A 400 -23.60 -11.38 -9.81
C SER A 400 -22.83 -10.37 -8.98
N TYR A 401 -22.88 -9.09 -9.39
CA TYR A 401 -22.30 -7.99 -8.63
C TYR A 401 -22.87 -7.91 -7.20
N ASP A 402 -24.18 -8.16 -7.03
CA ASP A 402 -24.84 -8.11 -5.72
C ASP A 402 -24.39 -9.27 -4.81
N GLU A 403 -24.12 -10.45 -5.37
CA GLU A 403 -23.54 -11.58 -4.61
C GLU A 403 -22.11 -11.27 -4.17
N TRP A 404 -21.27 -10.75 -5.08
CA TRP A 404 -19.90 -10.32 -4.75
C TRP A 404 -19.91 -9.24 -3.66
N LYS A 405 -20.80 -8.24 -3.78
CA LYS A 405 -20.98 -7.18 -2.79
C LYS A 405 -21.45 -7.70 -1.44
N ALA A 406 -22.18 -8.82 -1.41
CA ALA A 406 -22.58 -9.51 -0.18
C ALA A 406 -21.50 -10.45 0.36
N GLY A 407 -20.32 -10.54 -0.29
CA GLY A 407 -19.19 -11.37 0.12
C GLY A 407 -19.25 -12.80 -0.40
N LYS A 408 -20.22 -13.15 -1.26
CA LYS A 408 -20.36 -14.52 -1.79
C LYS A 408 -19.34 -14.78 -2.89
N THR A 409 -18.16 -15.27 -2.50
CA THR A 409 -16.97 -15.42 -3.36
C THR A 409 -16.25 -16.77 -3.19
N ALA A 410 -16.91 -17.76 -2.58
CA ALA A 410 -16.37 -19.09 -2.24
C ALA A 410 -15.94 -20.03 -3.38
N LYS A 411 -16.08 -19.64 -4.64
CA LYS A 411 -15.79 -20.42 -5.87
C LYS A 411 -14.76 -19.71 -6.75
N SER A 412 -14.00 -20.51 -7.47
CA SER A 412 -13.05 -20.11 -8.50
C SER A 412 -13.57 -20.46 -9.91
N ILE A 413 -13.01 -19.79 -10.92
CA ILE A 413 -13.26 -20.08 -12.34
C ILE A 413 -12.46 -21.31 -12.78
N VAL A 414 -11.16 -21.36 -12.41
CA VAL A 414 -10.26 -22.49 -12.63
C VAL A 414 -9.40 -22.71 -11.39
N GLY A 415 -9.09 -23.99 -11.11
CA GLY A 415 -8.20 -24.40 -10.04
C GLY A 415 -8.90 -24.51 -8.68
N PRO A 416 -8.35 -25.33 -7.77
CA PRO A 416 -9.02 -25.66 -6.52
C PRO A 416 -9.13 -24.47 -5.59
N THR A 417 -10.12 -24.58 -4.72
CA THR A 417 -10.31 -23.73 -3.55
C THR A 417 -9.65 -24.41 -2.34
N GLU A 418 -8.53 -23.88 -1.87
CA GLU A 418 -7.72 -24.44 -0.80
C GLU A 418 -8.53 -24.69 0.49
N HIS A 419 -8.63 -25.94 0.99
CA HIS A 419 -7.66 -26.47 1.97
C HIS A 419 -7.51 -28.00 2.09
N ASP A 420 -7.84 -28.78 1.07
CA ASP A 420 -7.81 -30.25 1.21
C ASP A 420 -6.93 -30.98 0.19
N ILE A 421 -5.76 -30.46 -0.18
CA ILE A 421 -4.69 -31.35 -0.71
C ILE A 421 -4.08 -32.14 0.47
N GLN A 422 -4.92 -32.87 1.20
CA GLN A 422 -4.43 -34.13 1.73
C GLN A 422 -4.08 -34.98 0.52
N TRP A 423 -2.87 -35.54 0.49
CA TRP A 423 -2.43 -36.57 -0.45
C TRP A 423 -3.23 -37.90 -0.31
N ASN A 424 -4.51 -37.81 0.01
CA ASN A 424 -5.50 -38.88 0.07
C ASN A 424 -6.37 -38.92 -1.21
N THR A 425 -5.89 -38.35 -2.32
CA THR A 425 -6.50 -38.58 -3.64
C THR A 425 -6.66 -40.09 -3.83
N ASP A 426 -7.90 -40.57 -4.01
CA ASP A 426 -8.17 -41.99 -4.25
C ASP A 426 -7.15 -42.51 -5.28
N PRO A 427 -6.39 -43.58 -5.00
CA PRO A 427 -5.40 -44.12 -5.93
C PRO A 427 -5.96 -44.36 -7.34
N LYS A 428 -7.27 -44.57 -7.50
CA LYS A 428 -7.95 -44.65 -8.80
C LYS A 428 -8.05 -43.29 -9.50
N ILE A 429 -8.38 -42.24 -8.76
CA ILE A 429 -8.42 -40.86 -9.25
C ILE A 429 -7.01 -40.43 -9.64
N TRP A 430 -6.01 -40.65 -8.77
CA TRP A 430 -4.60 -40.38 -9.09
C TRP A 430 -4.13 -41.15 -10.33
N ARG A 431 -4.44 -42.45 -10.44
CA ARG A 431 -4.11 -43.24 -11.64
C ARG A 431 -4.80 -42.75 -12.91
N SER A 432 -6.01 -42.21 -12.80
CA SER A 432 -6.73 -41.68 -13.96
C SER A 432 -6.04 -40.45 -14.55
N GLN A 433 -5.29 -39.69 -13.74
CA GLN A 433 -4.56 -38.49 -14.18
C GLN A 433 -3.50 -38.79 -15.25
N PHE A 434 -2.86 -39.95 -15.20
CA PHE A 434 -1.84 -40.37 -16.17
C PHE A 434 -2.42 -40.80 -17.52
N ASN A 435 -3.74 -40.95 -17.64
CA ASN A 435 -4.42 -41.36 -18.88
C ASN A 435 -5.23 -40.22 -19.52
N MET A 436 -5.11 -39.00 -18.97
CA MET A 436 -5.86 -37.84 -19.45
C MET A 436 -5.26 -37.31 -20.74
N LYS A 437 -6.12 -36.78 -21.61
CA LYS A 437 -5.69 -36.12 -22.86
C LYS A 437 -5.95 -34.62 -22.86
N ASP A 438 -6.97 -34.20 -22.12
CA ASP A 438 -7.32 -32.80 -21.93
C ASP A 438 -6.90 -32.37 -20.51
N PRO A 439 -6.09 -31.31 -20.37
CA PRO A 439 -5.70 -30.81 -19.06
C PRO A 439 -6.90 -30.36 -18.19
N MET A 440 -8.11 -30.13 -18.75
CA MET A 440 -9.21 -29.43 -18.06
C MET A 440 -9.96 -30.42 -17.20
N ASP A 441 -10.01 -31.65 -17.70
CA ASP A 441 -10.50 -32.77 -16.96
C ASP A 441 -9.72 -32.93 -15.65
N ARG A 442 -8.45 -32.46 -15.59
CA ARG A 442 -7.62 -32.59 -14.39
C ARG A 442 -8.06 -31.62 -13.30
N TYR A 443 -8.42 -30.39 -13.67
CA TYR A 443 -9.05 -29.44 -12.75
C TYR A 443 -10.40 -29.96 -12.26
N LYS A 444 -11.24 -30.53 -13.15
CA LYS A 444 -12.54 -31.13 -12.76
C LYS A 444 -12.40 -32.29 -11.76
N ILE A 445 -11.33 -33.08 -11.87
CA ILE A 445 -11.04 -34.17 -10.93
C ILE A 445 -10.72 -33.65 -9.52
N GLN A 446 -10.10 -32.47 -9.43
CA GLN A 446 -9.66 -31.88 -8.17
C GLN A 446 -10.78 -31.10 -7.46
N GLU A 447 -11.84 -30.70 -8.15
CA GLU A 447 -13.03 -30.06 -7.56
C GLU A 447 -13.96 -31.02 -6.77
N ALA A 448 -13.43 -32.11 -6.21
CA ALA A 448 -14.21 -33.14 -5.52
C ALA A 448 -15.02 -32.58 -4.31
N PRO A 449 -16.19 -33.16 -3.97
CA PRO A 449 -17.10 -32.62 -2.97
C PRO A 449 -16.46 -32.59 -1.57
N GLY A 450 -16.11 -31.39 -1.10
CA GLY A 450 -15.47 -31.14 0.20
C GLY A 450 -14.57 -29.90 0.21
N MET A 451 -14.06 -29.48 -0.95
CA MET A 451 -13.16 -28.34 -1.12
C MET A 451 -13.95 -27.07 -1.45
N SER A 452 -13.91 -26.03 -0.60
CA SER A 452 -14.54 -24.73 -0.91
C SER A 452 -13.73 -23.56 -0.37
N CYS A 453 -13.62 -22.46 -1.13
CA CYS A 453 -13.06 -21.23 -0.60
C CYS A 453 -14.09 -20.69 0.38
N THR A 454 -13.65 -19.92 1.36
CA THR A 454 -14.60 -19.23 2.22
C THR A 454 -15.12 -17.98 1.53
N ASP A 455 -16.40 -17.69 1.74
CA ASP A 455 -16.94 -16.38 1.39
C ASP A 455 -16.16 -15.26 2.09
N HIS A 456 -16.08 -14.10 1.45
CA HIS A 456 -15.39 -12.95 2.00
C HIS A 456 -16.18 -12.36 3.17
N GLU A 457 -15.56 -12.36 4.34
CA GLU A 457 -16.13 -11.75 5.54
C GLU A 457 -15.68 -10.28 5.64
N TYR A 458 -16.57 -9.36 5.27
CA TYR A 458 -16.33 -7.94 5.49
C TYR A 458 -16.25 -7.61 6.97
N TYR A 459 -15.33 -6.71 7.32
CA TYR A 459 -15.20 -6.16 8.67
C TYR A 459 -15.23 -4.64 8.65
N THR A 460 -15.67 -4.06 9.77
CA THR A 460 -15.76 -2.61 9.95
C THR A 460 -14.66 -2.17 10.91
N VAL A 461 -13.93 -1.13 10.52
CA VAL A 461 -13.03 -0.38 11.42
C VAL A 461 -13.75 0.89 11.82
N LYS A 462 -13.73 1.23 13.10
CA LYS A 462 -14.27 2.47 13.62
C LYS A 462 -13.33 3.01 14.69
N LEU A 463 -12.29 3.70 14.26
CA LEU A 463 -11.25 4.26 15.12
C LEU A 463 -11.85 5.07 16.26
N GLN A 464 -12.85 5.88 15.94
CA GLN A 464 -13.55 6.70 16.90
C GLN A 464 -14.30 5.89 17.95
N GLU A 465 -14.81 4.70 17.66
CA GLU A 465 -15.50 3.87 18.65
C GLU A 465 -14.49 3.06 19.47
N THR A 466 -13.58 2.34 18.81
CA THR A 466 -12.64 1.42 19.45
C THR A 466 -11.59 2.13 20.31
N PHE A 467 -11.10 3.29 19.86
CA PHE A 467 -9.99 4.00 20.52
C PHE A 467 -10.42 5.34 21.14
N ARG A 468 -11.72 5.51 21.44
CA ARG A 468 -12.24 6.77 22.02
C ARG A 468 -11.47 7.18 23.27
N ASP A 469 -11.32 6.25 24.20
CA ASP A 469 -10.74 6.53 25.52
C ASP A 469 -9.21 6.63 25.47
N LYS A 470 -8.57 5.88 24.57
CA LYS A 470 -7.11 5.85 24.41
C LYS A 470 -6.59 7.04 23.58
N GLY A 471 -7.41 7.54 22.65
CA GLY A 471 -7.00 8.50 21.64
C GLY A 471 -6.12 7.89 20.55
N LEU A 472 -5.66 8.74 19.64
CA LEU A 472 -4.78 8.40 18.52
C LEU A 472 -3.44 9.12 18.66
N GLN A 473 -2.43 8.59 17.98
CA GLN A 473 -1.14 9.24 17.78
C GLN A 473 -1.00 9.59 16.30
N VAL A 474 -0.75 10.87 16.00
CA VAL A 474 -0.67 11.37 14.62
C VAL A 474 0.63 12.14 14.43
N ILE A 475 1.37 11.78 13.38
CA ILE A 475 2.56 12.54 12.93
C ILE A 475 2.10 13.48 11.82
N VAL A 476 2.59 14.72 11.85
CA VAL A 476 2.19 15.79 10.93
C VAL A 476 3.41 16.25 10.15
N LYS A 477 3.30 16.31 8.82
CA LYS A 477 4.26 16.97 7.94
C LYS A 477 3.55 17.93 7.00
N LEU A 478 4.13 19.10 6.80
CA LEU A 478 3.64 20.09 5.86
C LEU A 478 4.81 20.48 4.96
N GLU A 479 4.65 20.27 3.66
CA GLU A 479 5.73 20.49 2.70
C GLU A 479 5.24 21.09 1.37
N GLY A 480 6.18 21.68 0.66
CA GLY A 480 5.96 22.25 -0.67
C GLY A 480 7.05 21.83 -1.63
N ILE A 481 6.66 21.31 -2.80
CA ILE A 481 7.55 21.16 -3.94
C ILE A 481 7.47 22.45 -4.76
N GLU A 482 8.52 23.25 -4.70
CA GLU A 482 8.68 24.56 -5.32
C GLU A 482 9.55 24.44 -6.58
N LEU A 483 9.02 24.87 -7.73
CA LEU A 483 9.70 24.85 -9.02
C LEU A 483 9.96 26.28 -9.51
N THR A 484 11.16 26.51 -10.04
CA THR A 484 11.56 27.81 -10.61
C THR A 484 11.91 27.67 -12.09
N PRO A 485 11.97 28.76 -12.87
CA PRO A 485 12.48 28.70 -14.24
C PRO A 485 13.87 28.05 -14.38
N GLU A 486 14.72 28.17 -13.36
CA GLU A 486 16.07 27.59 -13.30
C GLU A 486 16.05 26.11 -12.90
N ASN A 487 15.07 25.69 -12.11
CA ASN A 487 14.85 24.30 -11.73
C ASN A 487 13.38 23.87 -11.97
N PRO A 488 12.99 23.67 -13.25
CA PRO A 488 11.58 23.64 -13.65
C PRO A 488 10.93 22.26 -13.59
N VAL A 489 11.66 21.22 -13.16
CA VAL A 489 11.22 19.82 -13.18
C VAL A 489 11.46 19.17 -11.82
N TYR A 490 10.43 18.55 -11.25
CA TYR A 490 10.56 17.62 -10.14
C TYR A 490 10.70 16.19 -10.70
N PRO A 491 11.74 15.42 -10.32
CA PRO A 491 12.01 14.10 -10.91
C PRO A 491 11.05 12.99 -10.46
N GLY A 492 10.22 13.23 -9.44
CA GLY A 492 9.39 12.21 -8.81
C GLY A 492 10.11 11.53 -7.65
N GLU A 493 9.48 10.49 -7.11
CA GLU A 493 9.97 9.70 -5.97
C GLU A 493 10.25 8.25 -6.38
N ASP A 494 11.13 7.61 -5.61
CA ASP A 494 11.28 6.16 -5.66
C ASP A 494 10.16 5.46 -4.85
N TRP A 495 9.97 4.18 -5.11
CA TRP A 495 8.97 3.38 -4.39
C TRP A 495 9.34 3.27 -2.91
N HIS A 496 8.42 3.69 -2.04
CA HIS A 496 8.65 3.64 -0.60
C HIS A 496 7.35 3.42 0.17
N THR A 497 7.53 3.28 1.48
CA THR A 497 6.49 3.38 2.51
C THR A 497 6.90 4.41 3.53
N ASP A 498 5.94 4.92 4.29
CA ASP A 498 6.19 6.02 5.20
C ASP A 498 6.78 5.56 6.55
N GLY A 499 7.79 6.30 7.02
CA GLY A 499 8.40 6.12 8.33
C GLY A 499 9.33 4.92 8.46
N LEU A 500 9.90 4.76 9.66
CA LEU A 500 10.61 3.57 10.09
C LEU A 500 9.71 2.73 11.00
N ARG A 501 10.16 1.52 11.34
CA ARG A 501 9.39 0.66 12.24
C ARG A 501 9.21 1.22 13.64
N ASN A 502 10.05 2.17 14.05
CA ASN A 502 9.89 2.88 15.31
C ASN A 502 8.56 3.63 15.41
N GLU A 503 8.02 4.11 14.28
CA GLU A 503 6.80 4.92 14.27
C GLU A 503 5.51 4.11 14.14
N HIS A 504 5.57 2.83 13.73
CA HIS A 504 4.39 1.96 13.56
C HIS A 504 3.26 2.62 12.76
N ILE A 505 3.59 3.27 11.64
CA ILE A 505 2.61 3.96 10.78
C ILE A 505 1.78 2.93 10.02
N VAL A 506 0.46 3.02 10.14
CA VAL A 506 -0.50 2.10 9.49
C VAL A 506 -1.42 2.80 8.49
N GLY A 507 -1.57 4.13 8.59
CA GLY A 507 -2.43 4.91 7.71
C GLY A 507 -1.77 6.21 7.27
N VAL A 508 -1.99 6.58 6.01
CA VAL A 508 -1.43 7.77 5.38
C VAL A 508 -2.57 8.60 4.81
N ALA A 509 -2.52 9.91 5.02
CA ALA A 509 -3.46 10.85 4.40
C ALA A 509 -2.72 12.07 3.87
N VAL A 510 -2.84 12.35 2.58
CA VAL A 510 -2.18 13.45 1.89
C VAL A 510 -3.24 14.41 1.34
N TYR A 511 -3.23 15.65 1.82
CA TYR A 511 -4.14 16.72 1.37
C TYR A 511 -3.39 17.75 0.55
N PHE A 512 -3.65 17.78 -0.76
CA PHE A 512 -3.03 18.71 -1.71
C PHE A 512 -3.80 20.03 -1.71
N PHE A 513 -3.43 20.94 -0.81
CA PHE A 513 -4.21 22.16 -0.56
C PHE A 513 -3.89 23.32 -1.51
N ASP A 514 -2.72 23.33 -2.16
CA ASP A 514 -2.26 24.44 -3.00
C ASP A 514 -1.41 23.94 -4.16
N MET A 515 -1.79 24.29 -5.39
CA MET A 515 -1.14 23.84 -6.62
C MET A 515 -1.22 24.97 -7.65
N GLU A 516 -0.08 25.52 -8.06
CA GLU A 516 -0.01 26.62 -9.03
C GLU A 516 1.06 26.37 -10.09
N ASN A 517 0.72 26.63 -11.37
CA ASN A 517 1.66 26.63 -12.49
C ASN A 517 2.49 25.34 -12.68
N VAL A 518 1.97 24.20 -12.23
CA VAL A 518 2.60 22.88 -12.38
C VAL A 518 1.69 21.93 -13.18
N THR A 519 2.28 21.03 -13.95
CA THR A 519 1.54 19.98 -14.65
C THR A 519 0.84 19.05 -13.64
N GLY A 520 -0.21 18.35 -14.08
CA GLY A 520 -0.78 17.27 -13.26
C GLY A 520 0.26 16.18 -12.95
N SER A 521 0.22 15.64 -11.73
CA SER A 521 1.00 14.48 -11.29
C SER A 521 0.06 13.41 -10.72
N ARG A 522 0.58 12.21 -10.43
CA ARG A 522 -0.17 11.09 -9.87
C ARG A 522 0.64 10.41 -8.77
N LEU A 523 -0.07 9.81 -7.81
CA LEU A 523 0.52 8.83 -6.89
C LEU A 523 0.32 7.43 -7.47
N LEU A 524 1.40 6.67 -7.69
CA LEU A 524 1.32 5.25 -8.05
C LEU A 524 1.26 4.40 -6.80
N PHE A 525 0.59 3.25 -6.91
CA PHE A 525 0.48 2.26 -5.85
C PHE A 525 0.84 0.87 -6.34
N ARG A 526 1.58 0.13 -5.52
CA ARG A 526 1.84 -1.31 -5.68
C ARG A 526 1.69 -2.01 -4.33
N GLN A 527 1.47 -3.32 -4.37
CA GLN A 527 1.29 -4.14 -3.17
C GLN A 527 2.11 -5.42 -3.27
N GLU A 528 2.41 -6.01 -2.12
CA GLU A 528 2.90 -7.40 -2.06
C GLU A 528 1.78 -8.37 -2.43
N ILE A 529 2.17 -9.41 -3.16
CA ILE A 529 1.30 -10.50 -3.56
C ILE A 529 1.87 -11.82 -3.11
N ASP A 530 1.00 -12.81 -2.93
CA ASP A 530 1.43 -14.20 -2.76
C ASP A 530 1.13 -15.00 -4.02
N MET A 531 2.19 -15.59 -4.56
CA MET A 531 2.18 -16.45 -5.73
C MET A 531 3.08 -17.65 -5.50
N ASP A 532 2.65 -18.51 -4.57
CA ASP A 532 3.25 -19.83 -4.36
C ASP A 532 2.84 -20.82 -5.48
N SER A 533 3.81 -21.61 -5.93
CA SER A 533 3.65 -22.77 -6.79
C SER A 533 2.61 -23.76 -6.28
N ASP A 534 2.47 -23.95 -4.97
CA ASP A 534 1.47 -24.86 -4.40
C ASP A 534 0.03 -24.36 -4.62
N LEU A 535 -0.15 -23.03 -4.81
CA LEU A 535 -1.43 -22.38 -5.06
C LEU A 535 -1.75 -22.22 -6.55
N TYR A 536 -0.75 -21.75 -7.32
CA TYR A 536 -0.94 -21.28 -8.68
C TYR A 536 -0.45 -22.26 -9.73
N GLN A 537 0.37 -23.26 -9.37
CA GLN A 537 1.00 -24.14 -10.34
C GLN A 537 0.58 -25.60 -10.16
N PHE A 538 0.25 -26.22 -11.29
CA PHE A 538 0.16 -27.66 -11.43
C PHE A 538 1.24 -28.19 -12.38
N GLU A 539 2.39 -28.66 -11.88
CA GLU A 539 3.44 -29.38 -12.66
C GLU A 539 4.16 -28.62 -13.81
N GLY A 540 4.42 -27.31 -13.75
CA GLY A 540 5.33 -26.66 -14.73
C GLY A 540 4.68 -25.86 -15.85
N TRP A 541 3.54 -26.32 -16.36
CA TRP A 541 3.10 -25.95 -17.71
C TRP A 541 2.38 -24.60 -17.82
N ASP A 542 1.74 -24.13 -16.74
CA ASP A 542 0.95 -22.89 -16.74
C ASP A 542 1.79 -21.61 -16.64
N VAL A 543 3.09 -21.71 -16.33
CA VAL A 543 3.92 -20.56 -15.91
C VAL A 543 3.87 -19.37 -16.87
N PRO A 544 4.12 -19.53 -18.20
CA PRO A 544 4.08 -18.39 -19.12
C PRO A 544 2.72 -17.69 -19.17
N TYR A 545 1.64 -18.43 -18.90
CA TYR A 545 0.29 -17.89 -18.89
C TYR A 545 -0.06 -17.24 -17.58
N LEU A 546 0.40 -17.77 -16.45
CA LEU A 546 0.20 -17.14 -15.15
C LEU A 546 0.92 -15.79 -15.10
N GLU A 547 2.12 -15.71 -15.70
CA GLU A 547 2.82 -14.44 -15.94
C GLU A 547 1.95 -13.46 -16.76
N GLU A 548 1.35 -13.90 -17.88
CA GLU A 548 0.45 -13.07 -18.71
C GLU A 548 -0.87 -12.71 -18.00
N LEU A 549 -1.48 -13.66 -17.29
CA LEU A 549 -2.78 -13.56 -16.63
C LEU A 549 -2.74 -12.59 -15.44
N PHE A 550 -1.66 -12.60 -14.67
CA PHE A 550 -1.48 -11.72 -13.51
C PHE A 550 -0.60 -10.51 -13.82
N GLY A 551 0.04 -10.47 -14.99
CA GLY A 551 0.93 -9.38 -15.39
C GLY A 551 2.20 -9.34 -14.56
N VAL A 552 2.68 -10.52 -14.18
CA VAL A 552 3.84 -10.72 -13.31
C VAL A 552 4.94 -11.46 -14.05
N LYS A 553 6.08 -11.67 -13.39
CA LYS A 553 7.15 -12.51 -13.90
C LYS A 553 7.65 -13.45 -12.82
N ASP A 554 7.89 -14.68 -13.19
CA ASP A 554 8.50 -15.69 -12.34
C ASP A 554 9.93 -15.27 -11.97
N ASP A 555 10.41 -15.71 -10.80
CA ASP A 555 11.69 -15.32 -10.20
C ASP A 555 11.88 -13.79 -10.03
N LYS A 556 10.80 -12.99 -10.07
CA LYS A 556 10.80 -11.56 -9.73
C LYS A 556 10.22 -11.33 -8.34
N PRO A 557 10.51 -10.17 -7.71
CA PRO A 557 9.89 -9.81 -6.45
C PRO A 557 8.36 -9.92 -6.53
N ALA A 558 7.75 -10.44 -5.47
CA ALA A 558 6.30 -10.66 -5.37
C ALA A 558 5.53 -9.36 -5.14
N LEU A 559 5.61 -8.46 -6.12
CA LEU A 559 4.98 -7.15 -6.12
C LEU A 559 4.12 -6.99 -7.36
N GLN A 560 2.93 -6.41 -7.19
CA GLN A 560 2.02 -6.08 -8.28
C GLN A 560 1.66 -4.59 -8.25
N GLU A 561 1.88 -3.90 -9.37
CA GLU A 561 1.43 -2.53 -9.56
C GLU A 561 -0.09 -2.49 -9.75
N LEU A 562 -0.77 -1.69 -8.93
CA LEU A 562 -2.24 -1.59 -8.95
C LEU A 562 -2.72 -0.53 -9.95
N GLY A 563 -1.99 0.58 -10.02
CA GLY A 563 -2.35 1.75 -10.82
C GLY A 563 -1.95 3.03 -10.10
N SER A 564 -2.60 4.14 -10.46
CA SER A 564 -2.29 5.45 -9.92
C SER A 564 -3.51 6.32 -9.76
N VAL A 565 -3.43 7.31 -8.86
CA VAL A 565 -4.48 8.28 -8.57
C VAL A 565 -4.00 9.69 -8.90
N SER A 566 -4.80 10.47 -9.63
CA SER A 566 -4.42 11.85 -9.98
C SER A 566 -4.35 12.74 -8.75
N ILE A 567 -3.31 13.55 -8.68
CA ILE A 567 -3.17 14.66 -7.73
C ILE A 567 -3.93 15.87 -8.28
N GLY A 568 -4.62 16.60 -7.40
CA GLY A 568 -5.35 17.81 -7.77
C GLY A 568 -5.55 18.75 -6.59
N GLN A 569 -5.73 20.03 -6.86
CA GLN A 569 -5.96 21.04 -5.83
C GLN A 569 -7.25 20.72 -5.04
N GLY A 570 -7.12 20.74 -3.71
CA GLY A 570 -8.20 20.42 -2.78
C GLY A 570 -8.48 18.92 -2.65
N ARG A 571 -7.69 18.04 -3.29
CA ARG A 571 -7.87 16.59 -3.21
C ARG A 571 -7.21 16.03 -1.96
N LEU A 572 -7.96 15.21 -1.24
CA LEU A 572 -7.47 14.31 -0.20
C LEU A 572 -7.28 12.90 -0.80
N ILE A 573 -6.12 12.29 -0.55
CA ILE A 573 -5.83 10.89 -0.87
C ILE A 573 -5.46 10.17 0.43
N VAL A 574 -6.13 9.07 0.74
CA VAL A 574 -5.91 8.28 1.97
C VAL A 574 -5.73 6.81 1.62
N PHE A 575 -4.73 6.16 2.22
CA PHE A 575 -4.39 4.77 1.96
C PHE A 575 -3.72 4.15 3.20
N PRO A 576 -3.71 2.81 3.35
CA PRO A 576 -2.95 2.20 4.43
C PRO A 576 -1.46 2.17 4.05
N ASN A 577 -0.59 2.25 5.06
CA ASN A 577 0.86 2.18 4.85
C ASN A 577 1.34 0.76 4.47
N ALA A 578 0.43 -0.19 4.22
CA ALA A 578 0.71 -1.48 3.59
C ALA A 578 0.88 -1.37 2.06
N LEU A 579 0.51 -0.24 1.45
CA LEU A 579 0.73 0.02 0.03
C LEU A 579 2.03 0.79 -0.19
N HIS A 580 2.88 0.27 -1.06
CA HIS A 580 4.04 1.01 -1.55
C HIS A 580 3.53 2.08 -2.51
N HIS A 581 4.09 3.29 -2.41
CA HIS A 581 3.69 4.39 -3.27
C HIS A 581 4.89 5.21 -3.73
N ARG A 582 4.63 6.04 -4.74
CA ARG A 582 5.56 7.07 -5.23
C ARG A 582 4.81 8.16 -5.99
N MET A 583 5.31 9.38 -5.93
CA MET A 583 4.84 10.49 -6.77
C MET A 583 5.52 10.50 -8.15
N GLU A 584 4.74 10.71 -9.21
CA GLU A 584 5.27 10.91 -10.56
C GLU A 584 6.00 12.24 -10.73
N PRO A 585 6.99 12.31 -11.64
CA PRO A 585 7.59 13.57 -12.04
C PRO A 585 6.56 14.55 -12.57
N PHE A 586 6.83 15.84 -12.38
CA PHE A 586 6.04 16.93 -12.95
C PHE A 586 6.91 18.15 -13.21
N GLU A 587 6.42 19.07 -14.04
CA GLU A 587 7.16 20.28 -14.42
C GLU A 587 6.27 21.53 -14.40
N LEU A 588 6.90 22.69 -14.59
CA LEU A 588 6.18 23.95 -14.77
C LEU A 588 5.37 23.95 -16.08
N ILE A 589 4.10 24.37 -16.02
CA ILE A 589 3.28 24.63 -17.21
C ILE A 589 3.88 25.81 -17.99
N SER A 590 4.10 26.92 -17.30
CA SER A 590 4.79 28.09 -17.84
C SER A 590 6.20 28.16 -17.27
N LYS A 591 7.20 27.79 -18.09
CA LYS A 591 8.63 27.79 -17.70
C LYS A 591 9.21 29.18 -17.41
N SER A 592 8.45 30.27 -17.58
CA SER A 592 8.86 31.64 -17.28
C SER A 592 8.36 32.14 -15.92
N ARG A 593 7.60 31.35 -15.17
CA ARG A 593 7.07 31.70 -13.85
C ARG A 593 7.35 30.55 -12.89
N ALA A 594 7.59 30.87 -11.62
CA ALA A 594 7.62 29.84 -10.59
C ALA A 594 6.25 29.16 -10.43
N GLY A 595 6.24 28.00 -9.80
CA GLY A 595 5.05 27.21 -9.52
C GLY A 595 5.31 26.24 -8.38
N HIS A 596 4.27 25.67 -7.82
CA HIS A 596 4.39 24.82 -6.64
C HIS A 596 3.28 23.78 -6.53
N LEU A 597 3.58 22.73 -5.78
CA LEU A 597 2.63 21.74 -5.26
C LEU A 597 2.86 21.61 -3.75
N ARG A 598 1.89 22.01 -2.93
CA ARG A 598 1.99 21.97 -1.47
C ARG A 598 0.92 21.09 -0.87
N PHE A 599 1.32 20.30 0.12
CA PHE A 599 0.47 19.29 0.70
C PHE A 599 0.77 19.05 2.17
N LEU A 600 -0.29 18.65 2.88
CA LEU A 600 -0.27 18.26 4.28
C LEU A 600 -0.35 16.73 4.33
N THR A 601 0.62 16.10 4.97
CA THR A 601 0.64 14.66 5.21
C THR A 601 0.37 14.38 6.69
N LEU A 602 -0.57 13.48 6.95
CA LEU A 602 -0.90 12.97 8.26
C LEU A 602 -0.67 11.46 8.28
N TRP A 603 0.13 11.01 9.24
CA TRP A 603 0.36 9.59 9.46
C TRP A 603 -0.28 9.13 10.75
N LEU A 604 -1.07 8.07 10.66
CA LEU A 604 -1.67 7.40 11.80
C LEU A 604 -0.69 6.34 12.32
N VAL A 605 -0.22 6.53 13.54
CA VAL A 605 0.45 5.48 14.31
C VAL A 605 -0.60 4.45 14.73
N ASP A 606 -0.29 3.15 14.65
CA ASP A 606 -1.19 2.07 15.02
C ASP A 606 -1.80 2.32 16.42
N PRO A 607 -3.11 2.52 16.57
CA PRO A 607 -3.72 2.81 17.87
C PRO A 607 -3.63 1.67 18.89
N TYR A 608 -3.43 0.42 18.45
CA TYR A 608 -3.13 -0.69 19.37
C TYR A 608 -1.75 -0.52 20.00
N TYR A 609 -0.83 0.11 19.26
CA TYR A 609 0.56 0.32 19.64
C TYR A 609 0.79 1.73 20.23
N ARG A 610 1.49 1.85 21.36
CA ARG A 610 1.81 3.18 21.92
C ARG A 610 3.31 3.41 21.89
N ILE A 611 3.70 4.52 21.26
CA ILE A 611 5.09 4.97 21.19
C ILE A 611 5.29 6.23 22.04
N CYS A 612 6.56 6.58 22.29
CA CYS A 612 6.90 7.85 22.93
C CYS A 612 6.42 9.03 22.06
N SER A 613 5.73 10.01 22.64
CA SER A 613 5.15 11.12 21.89
C SER A 613 5.53 12.47 22.48
N THR A 614 5.09 13.56 21.86
CA THR A 614 5.26 14.92 22.41
C THR A 614 4.54 15.12 23.75
N ARG A 615 3.67 14.20 24.17
CA ARG A 615 3.14 14.16 25.55
C ARG A 615 4.22 13.79 26.56
N ASN A 616 5.21 13.00 26.17
CA ASN A 616 6.23 12.46 27.07
C ASN A 616 7.56 13.21 26.98
N VAL A 617 7.75 13.99 25.91
CA VAL A 617 8.99 14.71 25.61
C VAL A 617 8.75 16.20 25.71
N PRO A 618 9.42 16.91 26.65
CA PRO A 618 9.42 18.38 26.65
C PRO A 618 9.96 18.96 25.35
N PRO A 619 9.59 20.20 24.99
CA PRO A 619 10.07 20.82 23.76
C PRO A 619 11.59 20.86 23.73
N GLN A 620 12.16 20.67 22.54
CA GLN A 620 13.60 20.54 22.34
C GLN A 620 14.21 21.74 21.61
N ARG A 621 13.39 22.68 21.12
CA ARG A 621 13.80 23.80 20.27
C ARG A 621 14.45 24.92 21.07
N HIS A 622 15.66 25.33 20.71
CA HIS A 622 16.37 26.43 21.36
C HIS A 622 15.66 27.78 21.21
N ASP A 623 15.18 28.09 20.00
CA ASP A 623 14.59 29.39 19.67
C ASP A 623 13.32 29.68 20.47
N TRP A 624 12.49 28.66 20.70
CA TRP A 624 11.31 28.76 21.57
C TRP A 624 11.72 29.01 23.03
N TRP A 625 12.70 28.26 23.54
CA TRP A 625 13.20 28.44 24.90
C TRP A 625 13.82 29.82 25.12
N ALA A 626 14.68 30.27 24.20
CA ALA A 626 15.41 31.52 24.33
C ALA A 626 14.46 32.72 24.39
N GLN A 627 13.40 32.73 23.59
CA GLN A 627 12.40 33.80 23.58
C GLN A 627 11.58 33.84 24.88
N GLU A 628 11.19 32.69 25.42
CA GLU A 628 10.51 32.62 26.72
C GLU A 628 11.44 32.97 27.88
N ALA A 629 12.69 32.52 27.84
CA ALA A 629 13.71 32.88 28.81
C ALA A 629 13.97 34.39 28.81
N GLU A 630 14.09 35.03 27.64
CA GLU A 630 14.24 36.48 27.51
C GLU A 630 13.02 37.22 28.08
N SER A 631 11.81 36.77 27.77
CA SER A 631 10.56 37.30 28.32
C SER A 631 10.50 37.19 29.85
N LEU A 632 10.85 36.03 30.42
CA LEU A 632 10.88 35.80 31.86
C LEU A 632 11.96 36.61 32.56
N VAL A 633 13.18 36.68 32.01
CA VAL A 633 14.26 37.46 32.61
C VAL A 633 13.92 38.95 32.61
N THR A 634 13.33 39.46 31.52
CA THR A 634 12.93 40.87 31.38
C THR A 634 11.74 41.22 32.28
N SER A 635 10.81 40.29 32.51
CA SER A 635 9.60 40.52 33.31
C SER A 635 9.77 40.24 34.81
N ALA A 636 10.58 39.25 35.19
CA ALA A 636 10.74 38.82 36.58
C ALA A 636 11.87 39.54 37.32
N HIS A 637 12.88 40.05 36.62
CA HIS A 637 14.05 40.68 37.23
C HIS A 637 14.40 41.99 36.51
N SER A 638 14.89 42.97 37.27
CA SER A 638 15.50 44.20 36.75
C SER A 638 16.86 43.94 36.09
N LEU A 639 17.04 42.79 35.42
CA LEU A 639 18.27 42.47 34.72
C LEU A 639 18.32 43.33 33.44
N PRO A 640 19.40 44.10 33.21
CA PRO A 640 19.63 44.76 31.93
C PRO A 640 19.61 43.73 30.79
N GLN A 641 19.05 44.12 29.64
CA GLN A 641 18.90 43.26 28.47
C GLN A 641 20.22 42.61 28.07
N GLU A 642 21.33 43.33 28.22
CA GLU A 642 22.68 42.84 27.92
C GLU A 642 23.08 41.63 28.76
N LEU A 643 22.70 41.59 30.05
CA LEU A 643 22.99 40.46 30.93
C LEU A 643 22.05 39.27 30.63
N ALA A 644 20.80 39.54 30.24
CA ALA A 644 19.88 38.49 29.79
C ALA A 644 20.40 37.81 28.51
N THR A 645 20.83 38.61 27.54
CA THR A 645 21.47 38.13 26.31
C THR A 645 22.75 37.38 26.59
N MET A 646 23.59 37.82 27.55
CA MET A 646 24.78 37.08 27.95
C MET A 646 24.41 35.70 28.52
N VAL A 647 23.43 35.59 29.43
CA VAL A 647 23.00 34.30 29.99
C VAL A 647 22.49 33.36 28.91
N ILE A 648 21.70 33.86 27.95
CA ILE A 648 21.20 33.06 26.81
C ILE A 648 22.35 32.66 25.86
N ASN A 649 23.34 33.52 25.64
CA ASN A 649 24.50 33.15 24.81
C ASN A 649 25.39 32.09 25.48
N GLU A 650 25.42 32.05 26.82
CA GLU A 650 26.16 31.05 27.60
C GLU A 650 25.44 29.68 27.66
N THR A 651 24.15 29.59 27.30
CA THR A 651 23.48 28.28 27.18
C THR A 651 23.86 27.52 25.91
N HIS A 652 24.62 28.14 25.00
CA HIS A 652 25.18 27.52 23.80
C HIS A 652 24.12 26.76 22.98
N GLN A 653 24.36 25.48 22.69
CA GLN A 653 23.48 24.60 21.90
C GLN A 653 22.47 23.85 22.79
N TRP A 654 22.08 24.43 23.93
CA TRP A 654 21.06 23.84 24.80
C TRP A 654 19.87 24.79 24.95
N PRO A 655 18.64 24.39 24.59
CA PRO A 655 18.24 23.16 23.86
C PRO A 655 18.76 23.08 22.41
N ILE A 656 18.29 22.10 21.61
CA ILE A 656 18.77 21.84 20.24
C ILE A 656 18.52 23.07 19.34
N ASP A 657 19.59 23.58 18.72
CA ASP A 657 19.50 24.68 17.74
C ASP A 657 19.11 24.16 16.34
N LEU A 658 18.78 25.07 15.41
CA LEU A 658 18.34 24.66 14.07
C LEU A 658 19.44 23.93 13.28
N ALA A 659 20.71 24.30 13.44
CA ALA A 659 21.81 23.70 12.71
C ALA A 659 22.06 22.25 13.18
N GLU A 660 22.01 22.02 14.49
CA GLU A 660 22.07 20.68 15.07
C GLU A 660 20.85 19.85 14.66
N ALA A 661 19.64 20.43 14.67
CA ALA A 661 18.43 19.73 14.21
C ALA A 661 18.51 19.32 12.73
N GLN A 662 19.02 20.19 11.86
CA GLN A 662 19.25 19.88 10.44
C GLN A 662 20.31 18.77 10.28
N GLN A 663 21.36 18.77 11.09
CA GLN A 663 22.35 17.69 11.09
C GLN A 663 21.75 16.36 11.58
N ASN A 664 20.92 16.38 12.62
CA ASN A 664 20.22 15.20 13.11
C ASN A 664 19.24 14.65 12.08
N ARG A 665 18.54 15.51 11.32
CA ARG A 665 17.71 15.10 10.17
C ARG A 665 18.54 14.39 9.11
N LEU A 666 19.71 14.90 8.75
CA LEU A 666 20.62 14.25 7.79
C LEU A 666 21.06 12.86 8.29
N GLU A 667 21.39 12.75 9.58
CA GLU A 667 21.74 11.48 10.19
C GLU A 667 20.56 10.50 10.18
N ARG A 668 19.35 10.97 10.50
CA ARG A 668 18.14 10.15 10.40
C ARG A 668 17.87 9.72 8.95
N GLY A 669 18.15 10.57 7.96
CA GLY A 669 18.05 10.22 6.54
C GLY A 669 18.95 9.04 6.15
N LYS A 670 20.12 8.90 6.79
CA LYS A 670 20.97 7.70 6.62
C LYS A 670 20.31 6.44 7.18
N ASP A 671 19.63 6.53 8.32
CA ASP A 671 18.89 5.40 8.89
C ASP A 671 17.71 5.01 7.98
N SER A 672 17.01 5.99 7.40
CA SER A 672 16.00 5.75 6.37
C SER A 672 16.57 5.04 5.14
N SER A 673 17.74 5.46 4.66
CA SER A 673 18.40 4.80 3.52
C SER A 673 18.77 3.34 3.84
N ILE A 674 19.30 3.07 5.04
CA ILE A 674 19.64 1.71 5.46
C ILE A 674 18.37 0.83 5.56
N ALA A 675 17.29 1.37 6.12
CA ALA A 675 16.01 0.67 6.20
C ALA A 675 15.43 0.41 4.81
N HIS A 676 15.58 1.36 3.87
CA HIS A 676 15.19 1.18 2.48
C HIS A 676 15.99 0.05 1.81
N ASP A 677 17.31 0.01 1.96
CA ASP A 677 18.13 -1.08 1.41
C ASP A 677 17.76 -2.44 2.03
N ALA A 678 17.44 -2.47 3.33
CA ALA A 678 16.97 -3.67 4.02
C ALA A 678 15.58 -4.13 3.53
N MET A 679 14.68 -3.17 3.28
CA MET A 679 13.36 -3.40 2.67
C MET A 679 13.52 -4.01 1.27
N GLU A 680 14.38 -3.43 0.43
CA GLU A 680 14.67 -3.96 -0.90
C GLU A 680 15.24 -5.38 -0.82
N TYR A 681 16.15 -5.65 0.11
CA TYR A 681 16.67 -7.01 0.31
C TYR A 681 15.56 -8.00 0.67
N LEU A 682 14.65 -7.64 1.57
CA LEU A 682 13.53 -8.51 1.95
C LEU A 682 12.60 -8.78 0.75
N ILE A 683 12.23 -7.73 0.02
CA ILE A 683 11.42 -7.80 -1.20
C ILE A 683 12.09 -8.68 -2.26
N GLN A 684 13.39 -8.54 -2.49
CA GLN A 684 14.12 -9.30 -3.50
C GLN A 684 14.25 -10.79 -3.16
N ASN A 685 14.22 -11.15 -1.87
CA ASN A 685 14.21 -12.54 -1.43
C ASN A 685 12.80 -13.14 -1.36
N HIS A 686 11.76 -12.31 -1.37
CA HIS A 686 10.37 -12.75 -1.50
C HIS A 686 9.97 -12.73 -2.98
N THR A 687 10.37 -13.76 -3.71
CA THR A 687 10.11 -13.89 -5.14
C THR A 687 8.84 -14.65 -5.44
N ILE A 688 8.18 -14.28 -6.52
CA ILE A 688 7.19 -15.11 -7.20
C ILE A 688 7.86 -16.43 -7.54
N ASN A 689 7.28 -17.53 -7.06
CA ASN A 689 7.78 -18.86 -7.33
C ASN A 689 6.68 -19.66 -8.00
N LEU A 690 6.66 -19.59 -9.32
CA LEU A 690 5.74 -20.37 -10.11
C LEU A 690 6.26 -21.76 -10.42
N TRP A 691 7.41 -22.22 -9.90
CA TRP A 691 7.92 -23.59 -10.06
C TRP A 691 7.99 -24.37 -8.74
N LYS A 692 7.34 -25.54 -8.70
CA LYS A 692 7.55 -26.49 -7.61
C LYS A 692 8.99 -27.01 -7.66
N ARG A 693 9.86 -26.53 -6.75
CA ARG A 693 11.23 -27.04 -6.62
C ARG A 693 11.15 -28.49 -6.15
N THR A 694 11.55 -29.42 -7.03
CA THR A 694 11.62 -30.87 -6.78
C THR A 694 12.58 -31.26 -5.68
#